data_AF-A0A374PEG4-F1
#
_entry.id   AF-A0A374PEG4-F1
#
_cell.length_a   1.000
_cell.length_b   1.000
_cell.length_c   1.000
_cell.angle_alpha   90.00
_cell.angle_beta   90.00
_cell.angle_gamma   90.00
#
_symmetry.space_group_name_H-M   'P 1'
#
loop_
_entity.id
_entity.type
_entity.pdbx_description
1 polymer ?
#
loop_
_entity_poly.entity_id
_entity_poly.type
_entity_poly.pdbx_seq_one_letter_code
_entity_poly.pdbx_strand_id
1 'polypeptide(L)'
;MKPGKKTLGILTVIVILAVYTACFGLGKDIKGAGDMRFGIDIRGGVEAVFEPVGLDRNPAPNEIEAARNIIETRLDDKNITDREVTTDNEKGYVIVRFPWKSDEKDFKPEAAIAELGDMANLTFRDESGTVMLEGRDISTSRPVEYSDQTGIKKYEVELQFTKDGADKFADATGKLVGRRMGIYMDEELISNPVVQDKITGGNAVINGMESYASAKSLSDKINAGALPYAMETKNFSTISPSLGSNALNIMVFSGVVAFFCICIFMIAMYRLPGMVACFGLILQTSIQLLAISIPQYTLTLPGIAGIILTIGMAVDANIIISERIGEELGNGVSLTEAVKRGYKRAFSSVLDGNLTSAIVAIILMFFGSGTMLSFGYTLLVGLIINLVVGVWFSRTVLLSIIREGRFHDLKWYKVKKNQKIYPIMKRRYIWFAISICMLLAGVLGFMKNGVSLDTQFTGGTTLKYEIEGAADVNSDAVAAKVSGETGRNVNVRLTKEDGLGKQFMVLTFAGQEGISPESQEYVTQILNGYQDGFTATLSETYAVQPYMGQKTLHNAVIAMVLAAVLITVYVWIRFSILSGLSAGVSAVIALIHDVLIVLCAFLIFAIPLNDAFVAVVLTIIGYSINDTIVIYDRIRENMNLHKCKNIDELVDTSVSQSLGRSLHTSLTTCISVLILVIASWHFGIQSIFEFSLPLLFGLVSGCFSSICVASVIWAMWKNAHKAESKKR
;
A
#
# COMPACT_ATOMS: atom_id res chain seq x y z
N MET A 1 25.05 20.20 -14.32
CA MET A 1 24.90 21.48 -15.05
C MET A 1 25.57 22.61 -14.27
N LYS A 2 26.22 23.58 -14.92
CA LYS A 2 26.81 24.75 -14.21
C LYS A 2 25.68 25.71 -13.77
N PRO A 3 25.63 26.18 -12.52
CA PRO A 3 24.56 27.11 -12.08
C PRO A 3 24.56 28.43 -12.88
N GLY A 4 23.37 28.95 -13.20
CA GLY A 4 23.18 30.24 -13.89
C GLY A 4 21.87 30.30 -14.70
N LYS A 5 21.56 31.48 -15.28
CA LYS A 5 20.36 31.77 -16.09
C LYS A 5 19.89 30.66 -17.02
N LYS A 6 20.78 30.10 -17.85
CA LYS A 6 20.44 29.02 -18.80
C LYS A 6 19.97 27.76 -18.08
N THR A 7 20.67 27.36 -17.03
CA THR A 7 20.31 26.19 -16.21
C THR A 7 18.99 26.40 -15.49
N LEU A 8 18.75 27.60 -14.96
CA LEU A 8 17.47 27.94 -14.34
C LEU A 8 16.32 27.82 -15.36
N GLY A 9 16.49 28.39 -16.56
CA GLY A 9 15.49 28.28 -17.63
C GLY A 9 15.20 26.83 -18.04
N ILE A 10 16.24 26.01 -18.22
CA ILE A 10 16.08 24.58 -18.55
C ILE A 10 15.32 23.85 -17.43
N LEU A 11 15.72 24.05 -16.17
CA LEU A 11 15.04 23.41 -15.03
C LEU A 11 13.58 23.84 -14.92
N THR A 12 13.26 25.12 -15.19
CA THR A 12 11.88 25.58 -15.20
C THR A 12 11.06 24.92 -16.30
N VAL A 13 11.61 24.78 -17.51
CA VAL A 13 10.97 24.05 -18.61
C VAL A 13 10.76 22.57 -18.23
N ILE A 14 11.72 21.94 -17.56
CA ILE A 14 11.57 20.55 -17.08
C ILE A 14 10.40 20.44 -16.09
N VAL A 15 10.25 21.39 -15.15
CA VAL A 15 9.11 21.38 -14.22
C VAL A 15 7.79 21.53 -14.97
N ILE A 16 7.70 22.49 -15.90
CA ILE A 16 6.49 22.71 -16.70
C ILE A 16 6.13 21.47 -17.51
N LEU A 17 7.12 20.85 -18.17
CA LEU A 17 6.93 19.63 -18.93
C LEU A 17 6.49 18.46 -18.05
N ALA A 18 7.11 18.29 -16.88
CA ALA A 18 6.76 17.24 -15.94
C ALA A 18 5.33 17.42 -15.41
N VAL A 19 4.93 18.64 -15.04
CA VAL A 19 3.56 18.96 -14.61
C VAL A 19 2.57 18.71 -15.74
N TYR A 20 2.85 19.21 -16.94
CA TYR A 20 1.98 19.02 -18.09
C TYR A 20 1.77 17.54 -18.40
N THR A 21 2.86 16.76 -18.43
CA THR A 21 2.80 15.32 -18.70
C THR A 21 2.08 14.58 -17.58
N ALA A 22 2.30 14.96 -16.31
CA ALA A 22 1.61 14.33 -15.18
C ALA A 22 0.10 14.59 -15.22
N CYS A 23 -0.32 15.79 -15.59
CA CYS A 23 -1.74 16.15 -15.64
C CYS A 23 -2.45 15.58 -16.89
N PHE A 24 -1.86 15.73 -18.07
CA PHE A 24 -2.53 15.47 -19.35
C PHE A 24 -2.04 14.21 -20.07
N GLY A 25 -0.96 13.59 -19.60
CA GLY A 25 -0.33 12.47 -20.30
C GLY A 25 0.42 12.90 -21.56
N LEU A 26 0.96 11.90 -22.28
CA LEU A 26 1.65 12.04 -23.57
C LEU A 26 1.36 10.80 -24.42
N GLY A 27 0.48 10.95 -25.43
CA GLY A 27 0.11 9.86 -26.34
C GLY A 27 -0.75 8.78 -25.66
N LYS A 28 -0.74 7.55 -26.21
CA LYS A 28 -1.48 6.40 -25.66
C LYS A 28 -0.73 5.69 -24.54
N ASP A 29 0.59 5.83 -24.48
CA ASP A 29 1.45 5.06 -23.58
C ASP A 29 1.64 5.75 -22.22
N ILE A 30 1.70 7.09 -22.19
CA ILE A 30 1.83 7.85 -20.94
C ILE A 30 0.46 8.41 -20.56
N LYS A 31 -0.22 7.72 -19.65
CA LYS A 31 -1.52 8.15 -19.13
C LYS A 31 -1.38 9.34 -18.19
N GLY A 32 -2.30 10.30 -18.27
CA GLY A 32 -2.38 11.42 -17.34
C GLY A 32 -2.91 10.99 -15.97
N ALA A 33 -2.89 11.89 -14.99
CA ALA A 33 -3.37 11.63 -13.63
C ALA A 33 -4.83 11.13 -13.57
N GLY A 34 -5.69 11.58 -14.50
CA GLY A 34 -7.08 11.12 -14.60
C GLY A 34 -7.23 9.70 -15.16
N ASP A 35 -6.25 9.23 -15.93
CA ASP A 35 -6.28 7.94 -16.64
C ASP A 35 -5.42 6.87 -15.94
N MET A 36 -4.98 7.14 -14.71
CA MET A 36 -4.20 6.19 -13.92
C MET A 36 -5.01 4.93 -13.60
N ARG A 37 -4.30 3.82 -13.40
CA ARG A 37 -4.90 2.58 -12.93
C ARG A 37 -5.23 2.73 -11.45
N PHE A 38 -6.53 2.86 -11.14
CA PHE A 38 -7.02 2.99 -9.78
C PHE A 38 -7.46 1.62 -9.25
N GLY A 39 -7.27 1.40 -7.95
CA GLY A 39 -7.70 0.21 -7.24
C GLY A 39 -9.22 0.09 -7.12
N ILE A 40 -9.67 -1.10 -6.71
CA ILE A 40 -11.09 -1.41 -6.48
C ILE A 40 -11.71 -0.55 -5.37
N ASP A 41 -10.89 -0.04 -4.45
CA ASP A 41 -11.29 0.88 -3.40
C ASP A 41 -11.63 2.30 -3.91
N ILE A 42 -11.23 2.61 -5.14
CA ILE A 42 -11.52 3.88 -5.83
C ILE A 42 -12.54 3.68 -6.95
N ARG A 43 -12.37 2.66 -7.80
CA ARG A 43 -13.29 2.44 -8.93
C ARG A 43 -14.57 1.71 -8.52
N GLY A 44 -14.61 1.16 -7.31
CA GLY A 44 -15.49 0.05 -7.00
C GLY A 44 -15.03 -1.19 -7.75
N GLY A 45 -15.41 -2.36 -7.26
CA GLY A 45 -14.92 -3.61 -7.82
C GLY A 45 -15.13 -4.79 -6.92
N VAL A 46 -14.56 -5.89 -7.37
CA VAL A 46 -14.58 -7.18 -6.70
C VAL A 46 -13.15 -7.63 -6.47
N GLU A 47 -12.86 -8.06 -5.25
CA GLU A 47 -11.73 -8.92 -4.91
C GLU A 47 -12.30 -10.25 -4.42
N ALA A 48 -11.89 -11.37 -5.03
CA ALA A 48 -12.33 -12.70 -4.63
C ALA A 48 -11.12 -13.63 -4.54
N VAL A 49 -11.07 -14.42 -3.47
CA VAL A 49 -10.08 -15.49 -3.28
C VAL A 49 -10.78 -16.81 -3.53
N PHE A 50 -10.39 -17.43 -4.63
CA PHE A 50 -10.87 -18.73 -5.05
C PHE A 50 -10.00 -19.84 -4.46
N GLU A 51 -10.66 -20.81 -3.85
CA GLU A 51 -10.05 -21.95 -3.16
C GLU A 51 -10.49 -23.27 -3.83
N PRO A 52 -9.59 -24.25 -3.99
CA PRO A 52 -9.91 -25.52 -4.63
C PRO A 52 -10.83 -26.35 -3.73
N VAL A 53 -11.92 -26.89 -4.29
CA VAL A 53 -12.88 -27.74 -3.57
C VAL A 53 -12.88 -29.15 -4.17
N GLY A 54 -12.87 -30.16 -3.30
CA GLY A 54 -12.88 -31.57 -3.72
C GLY A 54 -11.50 -32.20 -3.91
N LEU A 55 -10.41 -31.55 -3.47
CA LEU A 55 -9.09 -32.18 -3.34
C LEU A 55 -8.71 -32.44 -1.88
N ASP A 56 -8.23 -33.65 -1.62
CA ASP A 56 -7.60 -34.05 -0.35
C ASP A 56 -6.11 -33.65 -0.25
N ARG A 57 -5.57 -32.97 -1.28
CA ARG A 57 -4.18 -32.51 -1.35
C ARG A 57 -4.11 -31.05 -1.81
N ASN A 58 -2.99 -30.38 -1.53
CA ASN A 58 -2.72 -29.10 -2.18
C ASN A 58 -2.59 -29.31 -3.70
N PRO A 59 -3.18 -28.43 -4.53
CA PRO A 59 -2.98 -28.49 -5.96
C PRO A 59 -1.51 -28.25 -6.32
N ALA A 60 -1.06 -28.90 -7.38
CA ALA A 60 0.28 -28.70 -7.91
C ALA A 60 0.40 -27.32 -8.59
N PRO A 61 1.59 -26.71 -8.68
CA PRO A 61 1.74 -25.35 -9.25
C PRO A 61 1.19 -25.21 -10.68
N ASN A 62 1.25 -26.27 -11.48
CA ASN A 62 0.66 -26.31 -12.82
C ASN A 62 -0.88 -26.34 -12.80
N GLU A 63 -1.51 -26.98 -11.82
CA GLU A 63 -2.97 -26.99 -11.66
C GLU A 63 -3.48 -25.61 -11.25
N ILE A 64 -2.72 -24.88 -10.43
CA ILE A 64 -3.04 -23.50 -10.02
C ILE A 64 -2.91 -22.52 -11.18
N GLU A 65 -1.83 -22.60 -11.97
CA GLU A 65 -1.71 -21.79 -13.18
C GLU A 65 -2.81 -22.09 -14.19
N ALA A 66 -3.21 -23.36 -14.32
CA ALA A 66 -4.36 -23.75 -15.13
C ALA A 66 -5.67 -23.13 -14.60
N ALA A 67 -5.92 -23.17 -13.28
CA ALA A 67 -7.08 -22.53 -12.67
C ALA A 67 -7.10 -21.01 -12.89
N ARG A 68 -5.94 -20.35 -12.79
CA ARG A 68 -5.78 -18.94 -13.14
C ARG A 68 -6.16 -18.66 -14.59
N ASN A 69 -5.72 -19.48 -15.54
CA ASN A 69 -6.02 -19.28 -16.96
C ASN A 69 -7.52 -19.44 -17.28
N ILE A 70 -8.23 -20.33 -16.56
CA ILE A 70 -9.70 -20.45 -16.66
C ILE A 70 -10.36 -19.15 -16.25
N ILE A 71 -10.01 -18.66 -15.06
CA ILE A 71 -10.61 -17.44 -14.51
C ILE A 71 -10.30 -16.25 -15.41
N GLU A 72 -9.07 -16.15 -15.93
CA GLU A 72 -8.72 -15.14 -16.94
C GLU A 72 -9.61 -15.25 -18.19
N THR A 73 -9.79 -16.44 -18.74
CA THR A 73 -10.64 -16.65 -19.94
C THR A 73 -12.08 -16.21 -19.68
N ARG A 74 -12.67 -16.60 -18.55
CA ARG A 74 -14.04 -16.18 -18.18
C ARG A 74 -14.18 -14.68 -17.97
N LEU A 75 -13.13 -14.05 -17.42
CA LEU A 75 -13.09 -12.60 -17.29
C LEU A 75 -13.01 -11.94 -18.68
N ASP A 76 -12.33 -12.53 -19.66
CA ASP A 76 -12.32 -12.06 -21.05
C ASP A 76 -13.71 -12.16 -21.69
N ASP A 77 -14.42 -13.28 -21.49
CA ASP A 77 -15.79 -13.48 -21.98
C ASP A 77 -16.76 -12.42 -21.43
N LYS A 78 -16.57 -12.03 -20.17
CA LYS A 78 -17.33 -10.95 -19.53
C LYS A 78 -16.89 -9.55 -19.94
N ASN A 79 -15.94 -9.41 -20.87
CA ASN A 79 -15.31 -8.14 -21.26
C ASN A 79 -14.66 -7.39 -20.08
N ILE A 80 -14.18 -8.13 -19.08
CA ILE A 80 -13.45 -7.61 -17.92
C ILE A 80 -11.96 -7.78 -18.21
N THR A 81 -11.39 -6.79 -18.89
CA THR A 81 -9.98 -6.81 -19.32
C THR A 81 -9.04 -6.10 -18.34
N ASP A 82 -9.53 -5.11 -17.59
CA ASP A 82 -8.77 -4.48 -16.50
C ASP A 82 -8.89 -5.38 -15.27
N ARG A 83 -7.94 -6.30 -15.07
CA ARG A 83 -7.97 -7.25 -13.95
C ARG A 83 -6.58 -7.55 -13.41
N GLU A 84 -6.53 -8.10 -12.22
CA GLU A 84 -5.34 -8.64 -11.59
C GLU A 84 -5.70 -10.03 -11.07
N VAL A 85 -5.07 -11.06 -11.63
CA VAL A 85 -5.22 -12.45 -11.18
C VAL A 85 -3.86 -12.91 -10.67
N THR A 86 -3.80 -13.25 -9.38
CA THR A 86 -2.56 -13.66 -8.71
C THR A 86 -2.74 -15.03 -8.09
N THR A 87 -1.69 -15.84 -8.12
CA THR A 87 -1.69 -17.22 -7.64
C THR A 87 -0.87 -17.33 -6.35
N ASP A 88 -1.43 -18.00 -5.34
CA ASP A 88 -0.69 -18.39 -4.13
C ASP A 88 -0.32 -19.87 -4.23
N ASN A 89 0.92 -20.13 -4.66
CA ASN A 89 1.42 -21.49 -4.88
C ASN A 89 1.61 -22.30 -3.58
N GLU A 90 1.65 -21.67 -2.40
CA GLU A 90 1.83 -22.40 -1.14
C GLU A 90 0.53 -23.07 -0.69
N LYS A 91 -0.62 -22.42 -0.95
CA LYS A 91 -1.94 -22.84 -0.49
C LYS A 91 -2.91 -23.20 -1.60
N GLY A 92 -2.56 -22.88 -2.85
CA GLY A 92 -3.35 -23.20 -4.02
C GLY A 92 -4.51 -22.24 -4.28
N TYR A 93 -4.40 -20.98 -3.85
CA TYR A 93 -5.44 -19.98 -4.04
C TYR A 93 -5.24 -19.18 -5.32
N VAL A 94 -6.35 -18.74 -5.91
CA VAL A 94 -6.35 -17.76 -7.00
C VAL A 94 -7.09 -16.51 -6.53
N ILE A 95 -6.35 -15.41 -6.41
CA ILE A 95 -6.90 -14.12 -6.00
C ILE A 95 -7.18 -13.30 -7.25
N VAL A 96 -8.43 -12.88 -7.40
CA VAL A 96 -8.94 -12.19 -8.58
C VAL A 96 -9.43 -10.82 -8.15
N ARG A 97 -8.94 -9.78 -8.80
CA ARG A 97 -9.37 -8.40 -8.58
C ARG A 97 -9.75 -7.78 -9.91
N PHE A 98 -10.93 -7.18 -9.97
CA PHE A 98 -11.31 -6.39 -11.13
C PHE A 98 -12.18 -5.20 -10.71
N PRO A 99 -11.98 -4.02 -11.32
CA PRO A 99 -12.82 -2.87 -11.09
C PRO A 99 -14.19 -3.09 -11.73
N TRP A 100 -15.21 -2.52 -11.09
CA TRP A 100 -16.57 -2.58 -11.60
C TRP A 100 -16.80 -1.49 -12.64
N LYS A 101 -17.57 -1.81 -13.69
CA LYS A 101 -18.01 -0.83 -14.69
C LYS A 101 -18.98 0.15 -14.04
N SER A 102 -18.56 1.41 -13.90
CA SER A 102 -19.33 2.44 -13.17
C SER A 102 -20.68 2.79 -13.82
N ASP A 103 -20.91 2.35 -15.06
CA ASP A 103 -22.12 2.56 -15.87
C ASP A 103 -23.17 1.44 -15.75
N GLU A 104 -22.82 0.26 -15.22
CA GLU A 104 -23.77 -0.83 -14.97
C GLU A 104 -24.39 -0.72 -13.58
N LYS A 105 -25.69 -0.39 -13.53
CA LYS A 105 -26.46 -0.19 -12.29
C LYS A 105 -27.06 -1.47 -11.68
N ASP A 106 -27.18 -2.53 -12.47
CA ASP A 106 -27.90 -3.77 -12.11
C ASP A 106 -26.98 -4.96 -11.80
N PHE A 107 -25.73 -4.70 -11.40
CA PHE A 107 -24.76 -5.77 -11.21
C PHE A 107 -24.86 -6.47 -9.86
N LYS A 108 -24.89 -7.80 -9.91
CA LYS A 108 -24.76 -8.71 -8.77
C LYS A 108 -23.34 -9.28 -8.76
N PRO A 109 -22.36 -8.64 -8.09
CA PRO A 109 -21.00 -9.18 -7.99
C PRO A 109 -20.97 -10.60 -7.46
N GLU A 110 -21.91 -10.93 -6.58
CA GLU A 110 -22.18 -12.26 -6.03
C GLU A 110 -22.31 -13.32 -7.14
N ALA A 111 -23.15 -13.06 -8.14
CA ALA A 111 -23.43 -14.01 -9.22
C ALA A 111 -22.23 -14.17 -10.16
N ALA A 112 -21.55 -13.07 -10.48
CA ALA A 112 -20.36 -13.11 -11.33
C ALA A 112 -19.21 -13.85 -10.63
N ILE A 113 -19.03 -13.65 -9.33
CA ILE A 113 -18.02 -14.35 -8.53
C ILE A 113 -18.31 -15.86 -8.51
N ALA A 114 -19.57 -16.25 -8.32
CA ALA A 114 -19.96 -17.66 -8.35
C ALA A 114 -19.65 -18.30 -9.71
N GLU A 115 -20.05 -17.64 -10.81
CA GLU A 115 -19.80 -18.12 -12.18
C GLU A 115 -18.31 -18.23 -12.51
N LEU A 116 -17.47 -17.33 -11.98
CA LEU A 116 -16.02 -17.41 -12.14
C LEU A 116 -15.41 -18.64 -11.45
N GLY A 117 -16.04 -19.14 -10.40
CA GLY A 117 -15.58 -20.26 -9.58
C GLY A 117 -16.02 -21.66 -10.05
N ASP A 118 -17.07 -21.73 -10.86
CA ASP A 118 -17.65 -23.00 -11.31
C ASP A 118 -16.64 -23.89 -12.07
N MET A 119 -16.86 -25.20 -12.14
CA MET A 119 -15.98 -26.06 -12.93
C MET A 119 -15.98 -25.64 -14.41
N ALA A 120 -14.79 -25.52 -15.01
CA ALA A 120 -14.66 -25.28 -16.44
C ALA A 120 -15.12 -26.53 -17.21
N ASN A 121 -16.08 -26.37 -18.11
CA ASN A 121 -16.59 -27.47 -18.91
C ASN A 121 -15.92 -27.48 -20.29
N LEU A 122 -14.74 -28.12 -20.37
CA LEU A 122 -14.11 -28.36 -21.66
C LEU A 122 -14.85 -29.45 -22.41
N THR A 123 -15.32 -29.13 -23.61
CA THR A 123 -16.07 -30.07 -24.46
C THR A 123 -15.51 -30.13 -25.86
N PHE A 124 -15.41 -31.34 -26.39
CA PHE A 124 -15.13 -31.58 -27.81
C PHE A 124 -16.46 -31.80 -28.51
N ARG A 125 -16.80 -30.90 -29.43
CA ARG A 125 -18.09 -30.91 -30.13
C ARG A 125 -17.89 -31.17 -31.63
N ASP A 126 -18.85 -31.85 -32.24
CA ASP A 126 -18.92 -31.96 -33.70
C ASP A 126 -19.52 -30.70 -34.35
N GLU A 127 -19.58 -30.66 -35.69
CA GLU A 127 -20.18 -29.54 -36.45
C GLU A 127 -21.67 -29.31 -36.13
N SER A 128 -22.35 -30.27 -35.50
CA SER A 128 -23.75 -30.15 -35.06
C SER A 128 -23.89 -29.66 -33.61
N GLY A 129 -22.78 -29.47 -32.90
CA GLY A 129 -22.75 -29.06 -31.49
C GLY A 129 -22.90 -30.22 -30.50
N THR A 130 -22.88 -31.48 -30.95
CA THR A 130 -23.01 -32.65 -30.07
C THR A 130 -21.70 -32.89 -29.32
N VAL A 131 -21.76 -32.96 -27.98
CA VAL A 131 -20.59 -33.23 -27.11
C VAL A 131 -20.15 -34.68 -27.25
N MET A 132 -18.90 -34.88 -27.64
CA MET A 132 -18.28 -36.19 -27.88
C MET A 132 -17.28 -36.58 -26.78
N LEU A 133 -16.56 -35.60 -26.24
CA LEU A 133 -15.64 -35.77 -25.11
C LEU A 133 -15.72 -34.57 -24.17
N GLU A 134 -15.33 -34.81 -22.92
CA GLU A 134 -15.23 -33.80 -21.87
C GLU A 134 -13.79 -33.66 -21.36
N GLY A 135 -13.48 -32.57 -20.66
CA GLY A 135 -12.13 -32.30 -20.12
C GLY A 135 -11.57 -33.41 -19.24
N ARG A 136 -12.42 -34.10 -18.46
CA ARG A 136 -12.04 -35.27 -17.64
C ARG A 136 -11.46 -36.45 -18.43
N ASP A 137 -11.71 -36.50 -19.74
CA ASP A 137 -11.21 -37.53 -20.63
C ASP A 137 -9.75 -37.27 -21.05
N ILE A 138 -9.21 -36.07 -20.77
CA ILE A 138 -7.82 -35.68 -21.04
C ILE A 138 -6.97 -35.85 -19.78
N SER A 139 -5.82 -36.51 -19.93
CA SER A 139 -4.82 -36.65 -18.85
C SER A 139 -3.85 -35.47 -18.80
N THR A 140 -3.26 -35.09 -19.94
CA THR A 140 -2.31 -33.97 -20.03
C THR A 140 -2.24 -33.39 -21.44
N SER A 141 -2.02 -32.09 -21.55
CA SER A 141 -1.63 -31.41 -22.78
C SER A 141 -0.25 -30.78 -22.64
N ARG A 142 0.58 -30.82 -23.70
CA ARG A 142 1.91 -30.17 -23.72
C ARG A 142 2.22 -29.51 -25.07
N PRO A 143 2.86 -28.33 -25.08
CA PRO A 143 3.41 -27.77 -26.31
C PRO A 143 4.70 -28.50 -26.70
N VAL A 144 4.84 -28.82 -27.99
CA VAL A 144 6.00 -29.53 -28.54
C VAL A 144 6.61 -28.70 -29.67
N GLU A 145 7.94 -28.56 -29.63
CA GLU A 145 8.73 -28.03 -30.74
C GLU A 145 9.49 -29.19 -31.39
N TYR A 146 9.35 -29.32 -32.70
CA TYR A 146 10.16 -30.26 -33.48
C TYR A 146 10.66 -29.62 -34.76
N SER A 147 11.75 -30.16 -35.30
CA SER A 147 12.30 -29.73 -36.57
C SER A 147 11.88 -30.72 -37.64
N ASP A 148 11.27 -30.22 -38.71
CA ASP A 148 10.95 -31.04 -39.89
C ASP A 148 12.24 -31.46 -40.62
N GLN A 149 12.16 -32.41 -41.55
CA GLN A 149 13.27 -32.91 -42.36
C GLN A 149 13.98 -31.81 -43.19
N THR A 150 13.36 -30.63 -43.30
CA THR A 150 13.88 -29.43 -43.96
C THR A 150 14.61 -28.46 -43.02
N GLY A 151 14.68 -28.76 -41.72
CA GLY A 151 15.29 -27.90 -40.69
C GLY A 151 14.38 -26.77 -40.19
N ILE A 152 13.15 -26.66 -40.69
CA ILE A 152 12.18 -25.65 -40.25
C ILE A 152 11.57 -26.10 -38.92
N LYS A 153 11.58 -25.21 -37.92
CA LYS A 153 10.92 -25.43 -36.62
C LYS A 153 9.41 -25.36 -36.78
N LYS A 154 8.71 -26.40 -36.33
CA LYS A 154 7.25 -26.48 -36.26
C LYS A 154 6.81 -26.66 -34.81
N TYR A 155 5.62 -26.18 -34.51
CA TYR A 155 5.05 -26.17 -33.16
C TYR A 155 3.69 -26.88 -33.18
N GLU A 156 3.47 -27.75 -32.20
CA GLU A 156 2.28 -28.58 -32.07
C GLU A 156 1.85 -28.67 -30.61
N VAL A 157 0.59 -29.05 -30.39
CA VAL A 157 0.07 -29.36 -29.06
C VAL A 157 -0.21 -30.85 -28.97
N GLU A 158 0.53 -31.55 -28.11
CA GLU A 158 0.30 -32.95 -27.80
C GLU A 158 -0.80 -33.07 -26.73
N LEU A 159 -1.73 -34.00 -26.95
CA LEU A 159 -2.81 -34.37 -26.06
C LEU A 159 -2.67 -35.84 -25.68
N GLN A 160 -2.67 -36.13 -24.40
CA GLN A 160 -2.69 -37.47 -23.85
C GLN A 160 -4.01 -37.69 -23.12
N PHE A 161 -4.73 -38.74 -23.49
CA PHE A 161 -6.04 -39.07 -22.94
C PHE A 161 -5.93 -40.09 -21.80
N THR A 162 -6.95 -40.11 -20.94
CA THR A 162 -7.13 -41.22 -19.99
C THR A 162 -7.50 -42.50 -20.76
N LYS A 163 -7.49 -43.66 -20.10
CA LYS A 163 -7.86 -44.92 -20.77
C LYS A 163 -9.28 -44.87 -21.35
N ASP A 164 -10.24 -44.42 -20.56
CA ASP A 164 -11.63 -44.29 -21.00
C ASP A 164 -11.79 -43.18 -22.05
N GLY A 165 -11.04 -42.09 -21.91
CA GLY A 165 -11.00 -40.99 -22.87
C GLY A 165 -10.44 -41.40 -24.23
N ALA A 166 -9.42 -42.27 -24.26
CA ALA A 166 -8.82 -42.77 -25.49
C ALA A 166 -9.81 -43.56 -26.35
N ASP A 167 -10.67 -44.37 -25.72
CA ASP A 167 -11.70 -45.15 -26.42
C ASP A 167 -12.80 -44.24 -26.99
N LYS A 168 -13.28 -43.28 -26.19
CA LYS A 168 -14.24 -42.25 -26.66
C LYS A 168 -13.64 -41.41 -27.80
N PHE A 169 -12.36 -41.05 -27.70
CA PHE A 169 -11.67 -40.26 -28.71
C PHE A 169 -11.50 -41.03 -30.03
N ALA A 170 -11.19 -42.32 -29.95
CA ALA A 170 -11.11 -43.19 -31.13
C ALA A 170 -12.46 -43.29 -31.86
N ASP A 171 -13.57 -43.38 -31.11
CA ASP A 171 -14.92 -43.42 -31.68
C ASP A 171 -15.34 -42.07 -32.28
N ALA A 172 -15.02 -40.97 -31.60
CA ALA A 172 -15.30 -39.62 -32.09
C ALA A 172 -14.51 -39.30 -33.37
N THR A 173 -13.20 -39.55 -33.38
CA THR A 173 -12.35 -39.32 -34.57
C THR A 173 -12.73 -40.24 -35.73
N GLY A 174 -13.14 -41.49 -35.45
CA GLY A 174 -13.62 -42.41 -36.48
C GLY A 174 -14.88 -41.94 -37.20
N LYS A 175 -15.77 -41.20 -36.52
CA LYS A 175 -16.99 -40.62 -37.11
C LYS A 175 -16.73 -39.28 -37.81
N LEU A 176 -15.67 -38.58 -37.43
CA LEU A 176 -15.38 -37.20 -37.85
C LEU A 176 -14.23 -37.08 -38.84
N VAL A 177 -13.72 -38.18 -39.41
CA VAL A 177 -12.67 -38.14 -40.45
C VAL A 177 -13.05 -37.18 -41.59
N GLY A 178 -12.18 -36.21 -41.87
CA GLY A 178 -12.39 -35.15 -42.86
C GLY A 178 -13.30 -34.00 -42.43
N ARG A 179 -13.84 -34.04 -41.20
CA ARG A 179 -14.69 -32.99 -40.61
C ARG A 179 -13.97 -32.28 -39.47
N ARG A 180 -14.51 -31.14 -39.05
CA ARG A 180 -13.97 -30.37 -37.93
C ARG A 180 -14.46 -30.91 -36.58
N MET A 181 -13.57 -30.86 -35.59
CA MET A 181 -13.88 -31.14 -34.19
C MET A 181 -13.55 -29.88 -33.39
N GLY A 182 -14.58 -29.14 -32.99
CA GLY A 182 -14.41 -27.91 -32.21
C GLY A 182 -14.07 -28.25 -30.76
N ILE A 183 -13.05 -27.59 -30.23
CA ILE A 183 -12.69 -27.64 -28.81
C ILE A 183 -13.27 -26.37 -28.18
N TYR A 184 -14.17 -26.56 -27.22
CA TYR A 184 -14.86 -25.48 -26.53
C TYR A 184 -14.45 -25.46 -25.06
N MET A 185 -14.25 -24.26 -24.53
CA MET A 185 -14.20 -23.99 -23.10
C MET A 185 -15.52 -23.34 -22.72
N ASP A 186 -16.36 -24.02 -21.93
CA ASP A 186 -17.74 -23.61 -21.70
C ASP A 186 -18.47 -23.45 -23.07
N GLU A 187 -18.77 -22.23 -23.51
CA GLU A 187 -19.33 -21.95 -24.85
C GLU A 187 -18.35 -21.26 -25.82
N GLU A 188 -17.12 -20.93 -25.38
CA GLU A 188 -16.10 -20.29 -26.21
C GLU A 188 -15.35 -21.32 -27.06
N LEU A 189 -15.28 -21.12 -28.38
CA LEU A 189 -14.49 -21.94 -29.29
C LEU A 189 -13.00 -21.58 -29.18
N ILE A 190 -12.21 -22.43 -28.52
CA ILE A 190 -10.77 -22.20 -28.34
C ILE A 190 -9.91 -22.73 -29.50
N SER A 191 -10.35 -23.79 -30.18
CA SER A 191 -9.66 -24.36 -31.35
C SER A 191 -10.61 -25.17 -32.23
N ASN A 192 -10.37 -25.20 -33.53
CA ASN A 192 -11.24 -25.89 -34.49
C ASN A 192 -10.47 -26.77 -35.50
N PRO A 193 -9.75 -27.80 -35.03
CA PRO A 193 -8.95 -28.69 -35.88
C PRO A 193 -9.81 -29.58 -36.80
N VAL A 194 -9.22 -29.98 -37.92
CA VAL A 194 -9.79 -30.99 -38.83
C VAL A 194 -9.23 -32.36 -38.45
N VAL A 195 -10.11 -33.35 -38.28
CA VAL A 195 -9.70 -34.73 -38.00
C VAL A 195 -9.21 -35.37 -39.31
N GLN A 196 -7.92 -35.69 -39.38
CA GLN A 196 -7.31 -36.27 -40.58
C GLN A 196 -7.53 -37.78 -40.68
N ASP A 197 -7.35 -38.48 -39.56
CA ASP A 197 -7.43 -39.93 -39.47
C ASP A 197 -8.10 -40.37 -38.17
N LYS A 198 -8.55 -41.63 -38.12
CA LYS A 198 -9.02 -42.25 -36.87
C LYS A 198 -7.81 -42.46 -35.95
N ILE A 199 -7.81 -41.80 -34.79
CA ILE A 199 -6.69 -41.86 -33.85
C ILE A 199 -6.97 -42.98 -32.84
N THR A 200 -6.13 -44.02 -32.86
CA THR A 200 -6.17 -45.12 -31.89
C THR A 200 -4.84 -45.16 -31.14
N GLY A 201 -4.87 -45.18 -29.80
CA GLY A 201 -3.64 -45.18 -28.97
C GLY A 201 -3.56 -44.11 -27.89
N GLY A 202 -4.58 -43.25 -27.74
CA GLY A 202 -4.69 -42.33 -26.59
C GLY A 202 -3.77 -41.11 -26.61
N ASN A 203 -3.04 -40.87 -27.70
CA ASN A 203 -2.28 -39.65 -27.93
C ASN A 203 -2.76 -38.98 -29.23
N ALA A 204 -2.90 -37.66 -29.22
CA ALA A 204 -3.23 -36.86 -30.40
C ALA A 204 -2.34 -35.62 -30.49
N VAL A 205 -2.19 -35.07 -31.68
CA VAL A 205 -1.44 -33.84 -31.93
C VAL A 205 -2.30 -32.84 -32.70
N ILE A 206 -2.28 -31.58 -32.23
CA ILE A 206 -2.89 -30.45 -32.94
C ILE A 206 -1.77 -29.69 -33.65
N ASN A 207 -1.81 -29.72 -34.98
CA ASN A 207 -0.71 -29.27 -35.83
C ASN A 207 -0.92 -27.85 -36.36
N GLY A 208 0.17 -27.22 -36.82
CA GLY A 208 0.10 -25.95 -37.56
C GLY A 208 0.06 -24.70 -36.68
N MET A 209 0.63 -24.76 -35.47
CA MET A 209 0.69 -23.59 -34.58
C MET A 209 1.74 -22.58 -35.09
N GLU A 210 1.39 -21.30 -35.06
CA GLU A 210 2.27 -20.22 -35.55
C GLU A 210 3.56 -20.06 -34.72
N SER A 211 3.49 -20.33 -33.42
CA SER A 211 4.63 -20.18 -32.50
C SER A 211 4.55 -21.14 -31.32
N TYR A 212 5.68 -21.34 -30.63
CA TYR A 212 5.68 -22.05 -29.34
C TYR A 212 4.77 -21.37 -28.31
N ALA A 213 4.69 -20.03 -28.33
CA ALA A 213 3.84 -19.28 -27.40
C ALA A 213 2.34 -19.55 -27.65
N SER A 214 1.90 -19.64 -28.91
CA SER A 214 0.51 -19.98 -29.23
C SER A 214 0.19 -21.44 -28.90
N ALA A 215 1.12 -22.36 -29.17
CA ALA A 215 1.00 -23.77 -28.76
C ALA A 215 0.88 -23.90 -27.24
N LYS A 216 1.72 -23.18 -26.50
CA LYS A 216 1.69 -23.15 -25.04
C LYS A 216 0.36 -22.59 -24.52
N SER A 217 -0.12 -21.46 -25.07
CA SER A 217 -1.40 -20.87 -24.67
C SER A 217 -2.59 -21.83 -24.88
N LEU A 218 -2.66 -22.52 -26.03
CA LEU A 218 -3.72 -23.50 -26.27
C LEU A 218 -3.61 -24.71 -25.33
N SER A 219 -2.39 -25.20 -25.12
CA SER A 219 -2.14 -26.32 -24.20
C SER A 219 -2.54 -25.99 -22.77
N ASP A 220 -2.20 -24.78 -22.31
CA ASP A 220 -2.55 -24.27 -21.00
C ASP A 220 -4.08 -24.14 -20.86
N LYS A 221 -4.80 -23.67 -21.90
CA LYS A 221 -6.27 -23.64 -21.94
C LYS A 221 -6.89 -25.05 -21.88
N ILE A 222 -6.35 -26.03 -22.60
CA ILE A 222 -6.88 -27.40 -22.58
C ILE A 222 -6.65 -28.06 -21.20
N ASN A 223 -5.47 -27.86 -20.60
CA ASN A 223 -5.18 -28.35 -19.25
C ASN A 223 -6.08 -27.70 -18.19
N ALA A 224 -6.37 -26.41 -18.33
CA ALA A 224 -7.35 -25.67 -17.54
C ALA A 224 -8.72 -26.35 -17.54
N GLY A 225 -9.19 -26.75 -18.72
CA GLY A 225 -10.46 -27.43 -18.90
C GLY A 225 -10.57 -28.85 -18.33
N ALA A 226 -9.43 -29.46 -17.98
CA ALA A 226 -9.33 -30.81 -17.47
C ALA A 226 -9.18 -30.86 -15.94
N LEU A 227 -9.29 -29.71 -15.24
CA LEU A 227 -9.12 -29.68 -13.79
C LEU A 227 -10.16 -30.57 -13.09
N PRO A 228 -9.73 -31.41 -12.13
CA PRO A 228 -10.64 -32.33 -11.43
C PRO A 228 -11.45 -31.66 -10.30
N TYR A 229 -11.43 -30.32 -10.21
CA TYR A 229 -12.00 -29.57 -9.09
C TYR A 229 -12.61 -28.25 -9.49
N ALA A 230 -13.60 -27.82 -8.71
CA ALA A 230 -14.18 -26.48 -8.76
C ALA A 230 -13.38 -25.53 -7.86
N MET A 231 -13.55 -24.23 -8.10
CA MET A 231 -12.93 -23.18 -7.31
C MET A 231 -14.03 -22.39 -6.59
N GLU A 232 -14.23 -22.60 -5.30
CA GLU A 232 -15.22 -21.81 -4.56
C GLU A 232 -14.56 -20.60 -3.90
N THR A 233 -15.33 -19.54 -3.75
CA THR A 233 -14.92 -18.35 -3.00
C THR A 233 -15.73 -18.23 -1.72
N LYS A 234 -14.99 -18.08 -0.62
CA LYS A 234 -15.53 -17.73 0.69
C LYS A 234 -14.91 -16.45 1.24
N ASN A 235 -13.83 -15.99 0.61
CA ASN A 235 -13.20 -14.71 0.93
C ASN A 235 -13.35 -13.78 -0.26
N PHE A 236 -14.19 -12.77 -0.12
CA PHE A 236 -14.32 -11.75 -1.15
C PHE A 236 -14.66 -10.41 -0.51
N SER A 237 -14.27 -9.36 -1.22
CA SER A 237 -14.66 -8.00 -0.92
C SER A 237 -15.28 -7.37 -2.16
N THR A 238 -16.39 -6.67 -1.95
CA THR A 238 -17.04 -5.88 -3.00
C THR A 238 -17.14 -4.44 -2.53
N ILE A 239 -16.87 -3.49 -3.42
CA ILE A 239 -16.97 -2.05 -3.13
C ILE A 239 -17.75 -1.40 -4.27
N SER A 240 -18.73 -0.57 -3.92
CA SER A 240 -19.50 0.19 -4.90
C SER A 240 -18.69 1.35 -5.53
N PRO A 241 -18.82 1.61 -6.86
CA PRO A 241 -18.09 2.69 -7.55
C PRO A 241 -18.36 4.11 -7.02
N SER A 242 -19.58 4.36 -6.55
CA SER A 242 -19.98 5.67 -6.03
C SER A 242 -19.23 6.02 -4.74
N LEU A 243 -18.98 5.05 -3.88
CA LEU A 243 -18.22 5.24 -2.64
C LEU A 243 -16.75 5.57 -2.95
N GLY A 244 -16.12 4.78 -3.83
CA GLY A 244 -14.70 4.95 -4.17
C GLY A 244 -14.39 6.24 -4.94
N SER A 245 -15.21 6.62 -5.91
CA SER A 245 -14.99 7.83 -6.73
C SER A 245 -15.10 9.12 -5.91
N ASN A 246 -16.02 9.16 -4.94
CA ASN A 246 -16.13 10.27 -3.99
C ASN A 246 -14.89 10.34 -3.08
N ALA A 247 -14.45 9.20 -2.53
CA ALA A 247 -13.27 9.13 -1.70
C ALA A 247 -12.02 9.63 -2.45
N LEU A 248 -11.86 9.28 -3.73
CA LEU A 248 -10.77 9.80 -4.58
C LEU A 248 -10.78 11.33 -4.65
N ASN A 249 -11.93 11.94 -4.95
CA ASN A 249 -12.03 13.40 -5.09
C ASN A 249 -11.65 14.13 -3.79
N ILE A 250 -12.12 13.60 -2.64
CA ILE A 250 -11.81 14.16 -1.32
C ILE A 250 -10.32 14.02 -1.00
N MET A 251 -9.72 12.87 -1.32
CA MET A 251 -8.30 12.62 -1.11
C MET A 251 -7.42 13.52 -1.99
N VAL A 252 -7.77 13.68 -3.26
CA VAL A 252 -7.07 14.59 -4.19
C VAL A 252 -7.16 16.03 -3.68
N PHE A 253 -8.35 16.49 -3.30
CA PHE A 253 -8.55 17.82 -2.73
C PHE A 253 -7.71 18.02 -1.46
N SER A 254 -7.71 17.05 -0.55
CA SER A 254 -6.90 17.06 0.67
C SER A 254 -5.40 17.16 0.36
N GLY A 255 -4.92 16.44 -0.66
CA GLY A 255 -3.54 16.52 -1.12
C GLY A 255 -3.16 17.90 -1.67
N VAL A 256 -4.06 18.54 -2.43
CA VAL A 256 -3.88 19.92 -2.94
C VAL A 256 -3.82 20.92 -1.79
N VAL A 257 -4.72 20.81 -0.81
CA VAL A 257 -4.72 21.68 0.38
C VAL A 257 -3.42 21.49 1.18
N ALA A 258 -3.00 20.23 1.43
CA ALA A 258 -1.75 19.93 2.12
C ALA A 258 -0.53 20.52 1.40
N PHE A 259 -0.47 20.38 0.07
CA PHE A 259 0.58 20.97 -0.76
C PHE A 259 0.68 22.49 -0.57
N PHE A 260 -0.43 23.21 -0.63
CA PHE A 260 -0.43 24.68 -0.46
C PHE A 260 -0.09 25.09 0.97
N CYS A 261 -0.62 24.40 1.99
CA CYS A 261 -0.28 24.66 3.39
C CYS A 261 1.22 24.50 3.66
N ILE A 262 1.84 23.45 3.11
CA ILE A 262 3.29 23.23 3.20
C ILE A 262 4.06 24.32 2.46
N CYS A 263 3.61 24.71 1.26
CA CYS A 263 4.25 25.80 0.51
C CYS A 263 4.24 27.11 1.31
N ILE A 264 3.10 27.47 1.90
CA ILE A 264 2.96 28.65 2.75
C ILE A 264 3.92 28.56 3.93
N PHE A 265 3.94 27.43 4.63
CA PHE A 265 4.85 27.20 5.76
C PHE A 265 6.33 27.37 5.36
N MET A 266 6.74 26.75 4.26
CA MET A 266 8.13 26.80 3.78
C MET A 266 8.55 28.22 3.40
N ILE A 267 7.68 28.96 2.71
CA ILE A 267 7.96 30.36 2.33
C ILE A 267 8.02 31.26 3.57
N ALA A 268 7.08 31.10 4.51
CA ALA A 268 7.04 31.90 5.73
C ALA A 268 8.27 31.68 6.61
N MET A 269 8.69 30.42 6.79
CA MET A 269 9.77 30.06 7.71
C MET A 269 11.17 30.18 7.10
N TYR A 270 11.32 29.86 5.81
CA TYR A 270 12.63 29.75 5.15
C TYR A 270 12.81 30.71 3.98
N ARG A 271 11.82 31.54 3.64
CA ARG A 271 11.92 32.61 2.63
C ARG A 271 12.36 32.09 1.26
N LEU A 272 13.51 32.54 0.73
CA LEU A 272 13.97 32.15 -0.61
C LEU A 272 14.32 30.66 -0.73
N PRO A 273 15.11 30.05 0.18
CA PRO A 273 15.24 28.59 0.25
C PRO A 273 13.88 27.87 0.32
N GLY A 274 12.91 28.45 1.03
CA GLY A 274 11.54 27.95 1.07
C GLY A 274 10.85 27.95 -0.30
N MET A 275 10.93 29.05 -1.05
CA MET A 275 10.39 29.12 -2.42
C MET A 275 11.06 28.10 -3.36
N VAL A 276 12.37 27.88 -3.23
CA VAL A 276 13.09 26.85 -3.99
C VAL A 276 12.62 25.45 -3.61
N ALA A 277 12.33 25.21 -2.33
CA ALA A 277 11.75 23.96 -1.86
C ALA A 277 10.35 23.73 -2.48
N CYS A 278 9.49 24.75 -2.54
CA CYS A 278 8.19 24.64 -3.19
C CYS A 278 8.32 24.27 -4.68
N PHE A 279 9.31 24.83 -5.39
CA PHE A 279 9.55 24.48 -6.79
C PHE A 279 10.03 23.02 -6.94
N GLY A 280 10.84 22.55 -5.99
CA GLY A 280 11.20 21.14 -5.88
C GLY A 280 9.99 20.27 -5.59
N LEU A 281 9.10 20.69 -4.69
CA LEU A 281 7.90 19.94 -4.32
C LEU A 281 6.98 19.71 -5.53
N ILE A 282 6.76 20.73 -6.38
CA ILE A 282 5.99 20.60 -7.63
C ILE A 282 6.61 19.53 -8.52
N LEU A 283 7.92 19.61 -8.73
CA LEU A 283 8.64 18.66 -9.57
C LEU A 283 8.55 17.24 -9.00
N GLN A 284 8.75 17.10 -7.69
CA GLN A 284 8.68 15.81 -7.00
C GLN A 284 7.30 15.18 -7.14
N THR A 285 6.22 15.90 -6.81
CA THR A 285 4.86 15.38 -6.92
C THR A 285 4.55 14.98 -8.37
N SER A 286 4.98 15.77 -9.35
CA SER A 286 4.76 15.48 -10.77
C SER A 286 5.49 14.21 -11.22
N ILE A 287 6.77 14.06 -10.87
CA ILE A 287 7.56 12.86 -11.20
C ILE A 287 6.99 11.64 -10.46
N GLN A 288 6.53 11.80 -9.22
CA GLN A 288 5.95 10.70 -8.45
C GLN A 288 4.67 10.18 -9.09
N LEU A 289 3.78 11.08 -9.54
CA LEU A 289 2.59 10.68 -10.31
C LEU A 289 2.98 9.96 -11.61
N LEU A 290 3.97 10.45 -12.34
CA LEU A 290 4.46 9.80 -13.57
C LEU A 290 5.09 8.42 -13.30
N ALA A 291 5.83 8.27 -12.22
CA ALA A 291 6.46 7.01 -11.83
C ALA A 291 5.44 5.93 -11.41
N ILE A 292 4.23 6.32 -11.05
CA ILE A 292 3.10 5.40 -10.83
C ILE A 292 2.32 5.19 -12.14
N SER A 293 2.09 6.25 -12.90
CA SER A 293 1.30 6.21 -14.13
C SER A 293 1.97 5.43 -15.26
N ILE A 294 3.27 5.62 -15.53
CA ILE A 294 3.97 4.95 -16.64
C ILE A 294 3.91 3.41 -16.53
N PRO A 295 4.26 2.78 -15.38
CA PRO A 295 4.13 1.33 -15.24
C PRO A 295 2.69 0.85 -15.00
N GLN A 296 1.71 1.76 -14.92
CA GLN A 296 0.30 1.46 -14.60
C GLN A 296 0.16 0.69 -13.28
N TYR A 297 0.94 1.08 -12.27
CA TYR A 297 0.80 0.52 -10.92
C TYR A 297 -0.56 0.93 -10.34
N THR A 298 -1.27 -0.04 -9.75
CA THR A 298 -2.59 0.19 -9.18
C THR A 298 -2.51 1.12 -7.96
N LEU A 299 -3.15 2.29 -8.06
CA LEU A 299 -3.21 3.30 -7.01
C LEU A 299 -4.45 3.12 -6.15
N THR A 300 -4.27 2.84 -4.86
CA THR A 300 -5.34 2.70 -3.85
C THR A 300 -5.50 3.97 -3.01
N LEU A 301 -6.57 4.09 -2.21
CA LEU A 301 -6.78 5.16 -1.24
C LEU A 301 -5.60 5.26 -0.23
N PRO A 302 -5.12 4.15 0.39
CA PRO A 302 -3.86 4.17 1.13
C PRO A 302 -2.67 4.62 0.26
N GLY A 303 -2.59 4.17 -1.00
CA GLY A 303 -1.58 4.63 -1.95
C GLY A 303 -1.54 6.16 -2.10
N ILE A 304 -2.71 6.80 -2.23
CA ILE A 304 -2.86 8.27 -2.27
C ILE A 304 -2.47 8.90 -0.94
N ALA A 305 -2.86 8.31 0.19
CA ALA A 305 -2.39 8.76 1.50
C ALA A 305 -0.86 8.73 1.61
N GLY A 306 -0.21 7.73 1.01
CA GLY A 306 1.24 7.64 0.85
C GLY A 306 1.82 8.80 0.05
N ILE A 307 1.18 9.19 -1.07
CA ILE A 307 1.58 10.39 -1.83
C ILE A 307 1.47 11.63 -0.93
N ILE A 308 0.36 11.83 -0.23
CA ILE A 308 0.13 13.00 0.63
C ILE A 308 1.12 13.05 1.80
N LEU A 309 1.43 11.90 2.40
CA LEU A 309 2.48 11.75 3.40
C LEU A 309 3.84 12.15 2.82
N THR A 310 4.17 11.68 1.61
CA THR A 310 5.42 12.06 0.96
C THR A 310 5.51 13.54 0.63
N ILE A 311 4.40 14.26 0.38
CA ILE A 311 4.40 15.73 0.25
C ILE A 311 4.85 16.38 1.57
N GLY A 312 4.39 15.86 2.71
CA GLY A 312 4.81 16.32 4.05
C GLY A 312 6.29 16.09 4.34
N MET A 313 6.80 14.92 3.92
CA MET A 313 8.20 14.51 4.10
C MET A 313 9.15 15.10 3.04
N ALA A 314 8.65 15.49 1.87
CA ALA A 314 9.43 15.97 0.72
C ALA A 314 10.32 17.17 1.08
N VAL A 315 9.80 18.05 1.93
CA VAL A 315 10.49 19.29 2.29
C VAL A 315 11.50 19.09 3.42
N ASP A 316 11.61 17.89 4.01
CA ASP A 316 12.55 17.59 5.09
C ASP A 316 13.99 17.89 4.68
N ALA A 317 14.43 17.37 3.54
CA ALA A 317 15.77 17.64 3.01
C ALA A 317 16.03 19.15 2.90
N ASN A 318 15.05 19.91 2.40
CA ASN A 318 15.16 21.35 2.25
C ASN A 318 15.20 22.09 3.58
N ILE A 319 14.46 21.62 4.59
CA ILE A 319 14.49 22.13 5.97
C ILE A 319 15.89 21.93 6.55
N ILE A 320 16.43 20.70 6.50
CA ILE A 320 17.78 20.37 7.01
C ILE A 320 18.84 21.26 6.35
N ILE A 321 18.79 21.38 5.02
CA ILE A 321 19.72 22.21 4.26
C ILE A 321 19.58 23.69 4.65
N SER A 322 18.35 24.22 4.73
CA SER A 322 18.10 25.63 5.05
C SER A 322 18.55 25.99 6.46
N GLU A 323 18.31 25.09 7.42
CA GLU A 323 18.79 25.23 8.79
C GLU A 323 20.33 25.25 8.84
N ARG A 324 21.01 24.37 8.08
CA ARG A 324 22.47 24.37 8.02
C ARG A 324 23.04 25.61 7.34
N ILE A 325 22.42 26.09 6.26
CA ILE A 325 22.80 27.36 5.61
C ILE A 325 22.69 28.51 6.62
N GLY A 326 21.60 28.55 7.39
CA GLY A 326 21.39 29.57 8.40
C GLY A 326 22.42 29.56 9.54
N GLU A 327 22.94 28.38 9.90
CA GLU A 327 24.07 28.23 10.83
C GLU A 327 25.39 28.75 10.26
N GLU A 328 25.73 28.38 9.02
CA GLU A 328 26.97 28.87 8.37
C GLU A 328 26.95 30.39 8.17
N LEU A 329 25.80 30.95 7.80
CA LEU A 329 25.60 32.42 7.72
C LEU A 329 25.72 33.09 9.10
N GLY A 330 25.20 32.45 10.15
CA GLY A 330 25.34 32.91 11.53
C GLY A 330 26.80 32.96 11.98
N ASN A 331 27.64 32.05 11.48
CA ASN A 331 29.07 31.99 11.73
C ASN A 331 29.90 32.95 10.85
N GLY A 332 29.26 33.82 10.05
CA GLY A 332 29.94 34.83 9.23
C GLY A 332 30.50 34.32 7.90
N VAL A 333 30.13 33.12 7.46
CA VAL A 333 30.53 32.59 6.13
C VAL A 333 29.79 33.35 5.04
N SER A 334 30.47 33.63 3.91
CA SER A 334 29.85 34.30 2.76
C SER A 334 28.69 33.47 2.17
N LEU A 335 27.68 34.12 1.61
CA LEU A 335 26.43 33.46 1.18
C LEU A 335 26.65 32.26 0.25
N THR A 336 27.41 32.44 -0.82
CA THR A 336 27.66 31.36 -1.79
C THR A 336 28.39 30.16 -1.17
N GLU A 337 29.32 30.43 -0.26
CA GLU A 337 30.08 29.39 0.42
C GLU A 337 29.26 28.70 1.51
N ALA A 338 28.44 29.46 2.25
CA ALA A 338 27.48 28.95 3.21
C ALA A 338 26.48 27.98 2.54
N VAL A 339 25.98 28.31 1.35
CA VAL A 339 25.11 27.42 0.56
C VAL A 339 25.84 26.14 0.18
N LYS A 340 27.05 26.24 -0.39
CA LYS A 340 27.83 25.05 -0.78
C LYS A 340 28.13 24.13 0.42
N ARG A 341 28.51 24.71 1.56
CA ARG A 341 28.79 23.97 2.80
C ARG A 341 27.53 23.35 3.39
N GLY A 342 26.41 24.09 3.37
CA GLY A 342 25.10 23.61 3.82
C GLY A 342 24.69 22.33 3.11
N TYR A 343 24.68 22.34 1.77
CA TYR A 343 24.37 21.14 0.97
C TYR A 343 25.35 19.99 1.19
N LYS A 344 26.66 20.27 1.28
CA LYS A 344 27.68 19.23 1.47
C LYS A 344 27.53 18.52 2.83
N ARG A 345 27.26 19.28 3.89
CA ARG A 345 27.12 18.74 5.26
C ARG A 345 25.77 18.07 5.48
N ALA A 346 24.69 18.65 4.94
CA ALA A 346 23.35 18.11 5.08
C ALA A 346 23.14 16.79 4.31
N PHE A 347 23.85 16.57 3.19
CA PHE A 347 23.63 15.41 2.32
C PHE A 347 23.66 14.07 3.06
N SER A 348 24.64 13.89 3.96
CA SER A 348 24.76 12.62 4.68
C SER A 348 23.57 12.38 5.61
N SER A 349 23.08 13.42 6.28
CA SER A 349 21.91 13.31 7.17
C SER A 349 20.63 13.07 6.39
N VAL A 350 20.47 13.70 5.21
CA VAL A 350 19.31 13.48 4.33
C VAL A 350 19.32 12.06 3.76
N LEU A 351 20.47 11.57 3.30
CA LEU A 351 20.61 10.21 2.79
C LEU A 351 20.28 9.18 3.86
N ASP A 352 20.80 9.36 5.08
CA ASP A 352 20.57 8.43 6.18
C ASP A 352 19.08 8.32 6.54
N GLY A 353 18.35 9.45 6.58
CA GLY A 353 16.92 9.48 6.90
C GLY A 353 16.01 8.89 5.82
N ASN A 354 16.32 9.15 4.54
CA ASN A 354 15.56 8.56 3.43
C ASN A 354 15.85 7.07 3.28
N LEU A 355 17.07 6.61 3.59
CA LEU A 355 17.44 5.20 3.48
C LEU A 355 16.68 4.32 4.48
N THR A 356 16.54 4.74 5.75
CA THR A 356 15.77 3.98 6.74
C THR A 356 14.29 3.89 6.37
N SER A 357 13.72 5.01 5.91
CA SER A 357 12.34 5.05 5.43
C SER A 357 12.13 4.16 4.19
N ALA A 358 13.12 4.10 3.29
CA ALA A 358 13.08 3.23 2.12
C ALA A 358 13.14 1.74 2.49
N ILE A 359 13.93 1.36 3.51
CA ILE A 359 13.97 -0.02 4.03
C ILE A 359 12.58 -0.45 4.50
N VAL A 360 11.89 0.41 5.25
CA VAL A 360 10.51 0.14 5.71
C VAL A 360 9.55 0.02 4.53
N ALA A 361 9.61 0.94 3.57
CA ALA A 361 8.76 0.90 2.39
C ALA A 361 8.95 -0.39 1.57
N ILE A 362 10.18 -0.88 1.45
CA ILE A 362 10.50 -2.17 0.81
C ILE A 362 9.89 -3.34 1.59
N ILE A 363 10.01 -3.35 2.91
CA ILE A 363 9.42 -4.40 3.76
C ILE A 363 7.89 -4.41 3.62
N LEU A 364 7.25 -3.23 3.60
CA LEU A 364 5.82 -3.08 3.35
C LEU A 364 5.41 -3.67 2.00
N MET A 365 6.22 -3.48 0.95
CA MET A 365 5.93 -4.04 -0.37
C MET A 365 6.06 -5.56 -0.41
N PHE A 366 6.94 -6.17 0.38
CA PHE A 366 7.12 -7.63 0.39
C PHE A 366 6.14 -8.37 1.31
N PHE A 367 5.76 -7.78 2.44
CA PHE A 367 4.95 -8.43 3.46
C PHE A 367 3.53 -7.84 3.59
N GLY A 368 3.26 -6.72 2.92
CA GLY A 368 1.96 -6.06 2.95
C GLY A 368 0.92 -6.72 2.05
N SER A 369 -0.36 -6.56 2.40
CA SER A 369 -1.51 -6.88 1.54
C SER A 369 -1.59 -5.89 0.36
N GLY A 370 -2.47 -6.15 -0.62
CA GLY A 370 -2.56 -5.35 -1.85
C GLY A 370 -2.66 -3.83 -1.63
N THR A 371 -3.45 -3.40 -0.64
CA THR A 371 -3.60 -1.99 -0.22
C THR A 371 -2.30 -1.42 0.35
N MET A 372 -1.60 -2.17 1.20
CA MET A 372 -0.31 -1.81 1.79
C MET A 372 0.84 -1.80 0.77
N LEU A 373 0.79 -2.66 -0.24
CA LEU A 373 1.77 -2.70 -1.32
C LEU A 373 1.74 -1.40 -2.13
N SER A 374 0.55 -0.91 -2.47
CA SER A 374 0.38 0.38 -3.15
C SER A 374 0.93 1.53 -2.31
N PHE A 375 0.60 1.57 -1.00
CA PHE A 375 1.16 2.56 -0.07
C PHE A 375 2.70 2.49 0.04
N GLY A 376 3.27 1.29 0.19
CA GLY A 376 4.71 1.08 0.26
C GLY A 376 5.42 1.54 -1.02
N TYR A 377 4.85 1.23 -2.19
CA TYR A 377 5.39 1.67 -3.47
C TYR A 377 5.34 3.20 -3.62
N THR A 378 4.21 3.85 -3.33
CA THR A 378 4.10 5.32 -3.46
C THR A 378 5.04 6.04 -2.49
N LEU A 379 5.22 5.50 -1.27
CA LEU A 379 6.19 5.98 -0.29
C LEU A 379 7.63 5.83 -0.80
N LEU A 380 8.02 4.63 -1.25
CA LEU A 380 9.38 4.35 -1.73
C LEU A 380 9.76 5.26 -2.91
N VAL A 381 8.88 5.36 -3.91
CA VAL A 381 9.09 6.22 -5.09
C VAL A 381 9.24 7.68 -4.66
N GLY A 382 8.36 8.17 -3.77
CA GLY A 382 8.46 9.53 -3.23
C GLY A 382 9.79 9.80 -2.52
N LEU A 383 10.29 8.85 -1.72
CA LEU A 383 11.57 8.98 -1.01
C LEU A 383 12.78 9.02 -1.95
N ILE A 384 12.79 8.20 -3.00
CA ILE A 384 13.86 8.18 -4.01
C ILE A 384 13.88 9.49 -4.78
N ILE A 385 12.72 9.98 -5.22
CA ILE A 385 12.62 11.26 -5.93
C ILE A 385 13.03 12.41 -5.03
N ASN A 386 12.61 12.41 -3.76
CA ASN A 386 13.00 13.43 -2.79
C ASN A 386 14.53 13.52 -2.62
N LEU A 387 15.25 12.40 -2.59
CA LEU A 387 16.72 12.43 -2.49
C LEU A 387 17.36 13.20 -3.65
N VAL A 388 16.82 13.06 -4.87
CA VAL A 388 17.32 13.75 -6.07
C VAL A 388 16.84 15.19 -6.12
N VAL A 389 15.54 15.43 -5.94
CA VAL A 389 14.93 16.75 -6.10
C VAL A 389 15.23 17.66 -4.90
N GLY A 390 15.07 17.13 -3.69
CA GLY A 390 15.32 17.83 -2.42
C GLY A 390 16.78 18.27 -2.28
N VAL A 391 17.75 17.53 -2.83
CA VAL A 391 19.18 17.87 -2.75
C VAL A 391 19.72 18.47 -4.05
N TRP A 392 19.73 17.73 -5.16
CA TRP A 392 20.45 18.14 -6.37
C TRP A 392 19.73 19.27 -7.12
N PHE A 393 18.41 19.13 -7.31
CA PHE A 393 17.62 20.14 -8.01
C PHE A 393 17.57 21.44 -7.21
N SER A 394 17.21 21.36 -5.93
CA SER A 394 17.15 22.54 -5.05
C SER A 394 18.49 23.28 -4.98
N ARG A 395 19.63 22.56 -4.90
CA ARG A 395 20.98 23.15 -4.91
C ARG A 395 21.25 23.92 -6.18
N THR A 396 20.90 23.32 -7.32
CA THR A 396 21.18 23.90 -8.63
C THR A 396 20.34 25.15 -8.87
N VAL A 397 19.06 25.12 -8.47
CA VAL A 397 18.16 26.28 -8.54
C VAL A 397 18.66 27.40 -7.62
N LEU A 398 18.92 27.13 -6.34
CA LEU A 398 19.34 28.15 -5.38
C LEU A 398 20.67 28.82 -5.78
N LEU A 399 21.68 28.03 -6.18
CA LEU A 399 22.96 28.58 -6.65
C LEU A 399 22.80 29.38 -7.95
N SER A 400 21.87 28.98 -8.83
CA SER A 400 21.60 29.73 -10.05
C SER A 400 20.98 31.09 -9.73
N ILE A 401 20.03 31.15 -8.79
CA ILE A 401 19.39 32.40 -8.35
C ILE A 401 20.40 33.36 -7.69
N ILE A 402 21.28 32.85 -6.82
CA ILE A 402 22.32 33.65 -6.15
C ILE A 402 23.28 34.28 -7.15
N ARG A 403 23.67 33.53 -8.18
CA ARG A 403 24.61 34.00 -9.22
C ARG A 403 24.08 35.19 -10.01
N GLU A 404 22.77 35.36 -10.12
CA GLU A 404 22.12 36.47 -10.83
C GLU A 404 22.13 37.79 -10.06
N GLY A 405 22.71 37.83 -8.86
CA GLY A 405 23.01 39.07 -8.14
C GLY A 405 21.84 39.72 -7.40
N ARG A 406 20.58 39.44 -7.78
CA ARG A 406 19.37 40.08 -7.21
C ARG A 406 19.01 39.62 -5.79
N PHE A 407 19.54 38.49 -5.34
CA PHE A 407 19.17 37.85 -4.06
C PHE A 407 20.36 37.62 -3.11
N HIS A 408 21.33 38.54 -3.10
CA HIS A 408 22.46 38.49 -2.17
C HIS A 408 22.14 39.00 -0.75
N ASP A 409 21.06 39.77 -0.59
CA ASP A 409 20.69 40.30 0.72
C ASP A 409 20.36 39.17 1.71
N LEU A 410 20.94 39.24 2.91
CA LEU A 410 20.70 38.27 3.99
C LEU A 410 19.22 38.21 4.43
N LYS A 411 18.41 39.22 4.12
CA LYS A 411 16.96 39.23 4.40
C LYS A 411 16.22 38.07 3.72
N TRP A 412 16.73 37.55 2.61
CA TRP A 412 16.13 36.42 1.89
C TRP A 412 16.42 35.06 2.54
N TYR A 413 17.24 35.02 3.58
CA TYR A 413 17.68 33.80 4.25
C TYR A 413 17.40 33.86 5.75
N LYS A 414 17.17 32.71 6.35
CA LYS A 414 17.08 32.56 7.81
C LYS A 414 18.51 32.53 8.37
N VAL A 415 18.90 33.55 9.13
CA VAL A 415 20.22 33.60 9.78
C VAL A 415 20.07 33.22 11.25
N LYS A 416 20.77 32.19 11.71
CA LYS A 416 20.73 31.72 13.11
C LYS A 416 21.88 32.35 13.90
N LYS A 417 21.61 33.43 14.65
CA LYS A 417 22.57 34.03 15.59
C LYS A 417 22.25 33.61 17.02
N ASN A 418 23.27 33.23 17.81
CA ASN A 418 23.18 32.89 19.24
C ASN A 418 22.01 31.98 19.61
N GLN A 419 22.15 30.68 19.31
CA GLN A 419 21.11 29.71 19.65
C GLN A 419 20.98 29.54 21.17
N LYS A 420 19.74 29.65 21.67
CA LYS A 420 19.41 29.39 23.06
C LYS A 420 19.55 27.90 23.37
N ILE A 421 20.29 27.57 24.42
CA ILE A 421 20.45 26.19 24.90
C ILE A 421 19.32 25.89 25.89
N TYR A 422 18.57 24.83 25.62
CA TYR A 422 17.51 24.32 26.49
C TYR A 422 18.06 23.21 27.39
N PRO A 423 17.86 23.29 28.72
CA PRO A 423 18.37 22.28 29.65
C PRO A 423 17.44 21.06 29.72
N ILE A 424 17.52 20.19 28.70
CA ILE A 424 16.67 18.99 28.55
C ILE A 424 17.05 17.94 29.57
N MET A 425 18.36 17.72 29.79
CA MET A 425 18.89 16.76 30.74
C MET A 425 18.50 17.06 32.19
N LYS A 426 18.41 18.35 32.55
CA LYS A 426 17.94 18.77 33.89
C LYS A 426 16.48 18.39 34.14
N ARG A 427 15.67 18.30 33.08
CA ARG A 427 14.23 18.02 33.14
C ARG A 427 13.86 16.58 32.76
N ARG A 428 14.85 15.67 32.69
CA ARG A 428 14.67 14.27 32.24
C ARG A 428 13.47 13.53 32.84
N TYR A 429 13.22 13.68 34.15
CA TYR A 429 12.10 13.00 34.81
C TYR A 429 10.72 13.54 34.40
N ILE A 430 10.63 14.81 33.99
CA ILE A 430 9.38 15.38 33.48
C ILE A 430 9.02 14.73 32.14
N TRP A 431 10.01 14.50 31.27
CA TRP A 431 9.80 13.86 29.99
C TRP A 431 9.34 12.41 30.13
N PHE A 432 9.96 11.65 31.04
CA PHE A 432 9.51 10.30 31.36
C PHE A 432 8.12 10.29 32.00
N ALA A 433 7.80 11.25 32.86
CA ALA A 433 6.46 11.38 33.42
C ALA A 433 5.40 11.63 32.34
N ILE A 434 5.67 12.51 31.36
CA ILE A 434 4.77 12.77 30.22
C ILE A 434 4.55 11.48 29.41
N SER A 435 5.64 10.77 29.07
CA SER A 435 5.58 9.50 28.35
C SER A 435 4.75 8.44 29.09
N ILE A 436 4.99 8.27 30.40
CA ILE A 436 4.22 7.33 31.23
C ILE A 436 2.74 7.74 31.30
N CYS A 437 2.44 9.03 31.46
CA CYS A 437 1.05 9.50 31.46
C CYS A 437 0.32 9.20 30.14
N MET A 438 0.99 9.34 29.00
CA MET A 438 0.41 9.00 27.70
C MET A 438 0.13 7.49 27.59
N LEU A 439 1.05 6.64 28.05
CA LEU A 439 0.85 5.19 28.07
C LEU A 439 -0.28 4.78 29.04
N LEU A 440 -0.37 5.44 30.20
CA LEU A 440 -1.48 5.21 31.16
C LEU A 440 -2.83 5.60 30.57
N ALA A 441 -2.91 6.67 29.76
CA ALA A 441 -4.12 7.00 29.03
C ALA A 441 -4.53 5.89 28.06
N GLY A 442 -3.56 5.23 27.42
CA GLY A 442 -3.81 4.04 26.60
C GLY A 442 -4.34 2.86 27.39
N VAL A 443 -3.80 2.60 28.59
CA VAL A 443 -4.29 1.55 29.50
C VAL A 443 -5.73 1.84 29.95
N LEU A 444 -6.06 3.10 30.25
CA LEU A 444 -7.44 3.52 30.53
C LEU A 444 -8.36 3.29 29.31
N GLY A 445 -7.87 3.59 28.10
CA GLY A 445 -8.57 3.30 26.85
C GLY A 445 -8.84 1.80 26.68
N PHE A 446 -7.84 0.95 26.94
CA PHE A 446 -7.96 -0.50 26.93
C PHE A 446 -9.02 -1.00 27.93
N MET A 447 -9.02 -0.49 29.17
CA MET A 447 -10.00 -0.89 30.17
C MET A 447 -11.44 -0.48 29.82
N LYS A 448 -11.62 0.64 29.10
CA LYS A 448 -12.93 1.16 28.71
C LYS A 448 -13.47 0.49 27.45
N ASN A 449 -12.65 0.37 26.42
CA ASN A 449 -13.07 -0.02 25.07
C ASN A 449 -12.70 -1.46 24.72
N GLY A 450 -11.75 -2.08 25.43
CA GLY A 450 -11.17 -3.37 25.07
C GLY A 450 -10.25 -3.30 23.86
N VAL A 451 -9.85 -4.47 23.35
CA VAL A 451 -9.20 -4.63 22.04
C VAL A 451 -10.23 -5.22 21.08
N SER A 452 -10.60 -4.45 20.07
CA SER A 452 -11.33 -4.97 18.90
C SER A 452 -10.31 -5.30 17.81
N LEU A 453 -10.25 -6.57 17.44
CA LEU A 453 -9.61 -6.99 16.19
C LEU A 453 -10.64 -6.88 15.08
N ASP A 454 -10.23 -6.38 13.92
CA ASP A 454 -11.09 -6.30 12.75
C ASP A 454 -11.45 -7.71 12.24
N THR A 455 -12.59 -7.83 11.55
CA THR A 455 -13.05 -9.12 11.00
C THR A 455 -12.05 -9.73 10.03
N GLN A 456 -11.19 -8.92 9.40
CA GLN A 456 -10.08 -9.40 8.59
C GLN A 456 -9.06 -10.24 9.38
N PHE A 457 -8.93 -10.07 10.70
CA PHE A 457 -8.02 -10.86 11.54
C PHE A 457 -8.73 -11.91 12.38
N THR A 458 -9.95 -11.64 12.85
CA THR A 458 -10.72 -12.63 13.62
C THR A 458 -11.42 -13.66 12.74
N GLY A 459 -11.57 -13.38 11.45
CA GLY A 459 -12.52 -14.05 10.57
C GLY A 459 -13.94 -13.55 10.80
N GLY A 460 -14.78 -13.66 9.77
CA GLY A 460 -16.18 -13.27 9.79
C GLY A 460 -16.64 -12.65 8.47
N THR A 461 -17.87 -12.14 8.46
CA THR A 461 -18.41 -11.40 7.31
C THR A 461 -18.98 -10.08 7.76
N THR A 462 -18.58 -9.01 7.10
CA THR A 462 -19.15 -7.67 7.26
C THR A 462 -19.91 -7.30 6.00
N LEU A 463 -21.19 -6.97 6.14
CA LEU A 463 -22.04 -6.45 5.07
C LEU A 463 -22.41 -5.01 5.41
N LYS A 464 -22.06 -4.06 4.55
CA LYS A 464 -22.41 -2.64 4.71
C LYS A 464 -23.47 -2.28 3.68
N TYR A 465 -24.62 -1.83 4.17
CA TYR A 465 -25.76 -1.41 3.39
C TYR A 465 -25.92 0.11 3.46
N GLU A 466 -26.13 0.76 2.34
CA GLU A 466 -26.70 2.10 2.29
C GLU A 466 -28.21 1.98 2.53
N ILE A 467 -28.75 2.79 3.43
CA ILE A 467 -30.17 2.73 3.83
C ILE A 467 -30.90 4.03 3.51
N GLU A 468 -32.09 3.90 2.92
CA GLU A 468 -33.04 4.98 2.66
C GLU A 468 -34.33 4.78 3.48
N GLY A 469 -34.92 5.87 3.99
CA GLY A 469 -36.13 5.81 4.85
C GLY A 469 -35.85 5.65 6.36
N ALA A 470 -34.60 5.85 6.78
CA ALA A 470 -34.04 5.39 8.05
C ALA A 470 -34.41 6.16 9.34
N ALA A 471 -35.55 6.86 9.41
CA ALA A 471 -35.86 7.70 10.57
C ALA A 471 -35.99 6.91 11.90
N ASP A 472 -36.33 5.62 11.86
CA ASP A 472 -36.61 4.79 13.05
C ASP A 472 -36.05 3.34 12.98
N VAL A 473 -34.86 3.12 12.40
CA VAL A 473 -34.27 1.77 12.34
C VAL A 473 -33.71 1.37 13.71
N ASN A 474 -34.34 0.40 14.38
CA ASN A 474 -33.82 -0.20 15.61
C ASN A 474 -32.78 -1.29 15.30
N SER A 475 -31.51 -1.02 15.61
CA SER A 475 -30.39 -1.94 15.34
C SER A 475 -30.56 -3.31 16.01
N ASP A 476 -31.11 -3.36 17.22
CA ASP A 476 -31.31 -4.63 17.96
C ASP A 476 -32.43 -5.47 17.34
N ALA A 477 -33.48 -4.82 16.83
CA ALA A 477 -34.58 -5.51 16.15
C ALA A 477 -34.14 -6.11 14.81
N VAL A 478 -33.33 -5.37 14.04
CA VAL A 478 -32.72 -5.88 12.81
C VAL A 478 -31.76 -7.03 13.13
N ALA A 479 -30.90 -6.87 14.14
CA ALA A 479 -29.98 -7.92 14.58
C ALA A 479 -30.73 -9.21 14.97
N ALA A 480 -31.84 -9.09 15.72
CA ALA A 480 -32.66 -10.23 16.12
C ALA A 480 -33.34 -10.92 14.93
N LYS A 481 -33.87 -10.15 13.96
CA LYS A 481 -34.51 -10.71 12.76
C LYS A 481 -33.49 -11.46 11.89
N VAL A 482 -32.36 -10.82 11.59
CA VAL A 482 -31.31 -11.44 10.77
C VAL A 482 -30.69 -12.64 11.50
N SER A 483 -30.44 -12.56 12.81
CA SER A 483 -29.94 -13.69 13.59
C SER A 483 -30.94 -14.86 13.63
N GLY A 484 -32.23 -14.57 13.77
CA GLY A 484 -33.29 -15.58 13.76
C GLY A 484 -33.42 -16.33 12.44
N GLU A 485 -33.19 -15.65 11.31
CA GLU A 485 -33.30 -16.25 9.98
C GLU A 485 -32.00 -16.87 9.46
N THR A 486 -30.83 -16.33 9.86
CA THR A 486 -29.52 -16.85 9.43
C THR A 486 -28.91 -17.86 10.41
N GLY A 487 -29.43 -17.95 11.64
CA GLY A 487 -28.88 -18.79 12.69
C GLY A 487 -27.50 -18.33 13.20
N ARG A 488 -27.04 -17.13 12.80
CA ARG A 488 -25.73 -16.57 13.17
C ARG A 488 -25.90 -15.30 13.99
N ASN A 489 -25.04 -15.13 15.00
CA ASN A 489 -25.00 -13.88 15.77
C ASN A 489 -24.52 -12.73 14.88
N VAL A 490 -25.37 -11.71 14.74
CA VAL A 490 -25.11 -10.50 13.97
C VAL A 490 -25.05 -9.30 14.91
N ASN A 491 -23.99 -8.50 14.81
CA ASN A 491 -23.95 -7.17 15.38
C ASN A 491 -24.34 -6.14 14.32
N VAL A 492 -25.30 -5.28 14.62
CA VAL A 492 -25.75 -4.22 13.71
C VAL A 492 -25.29 -2.87 14.24
N ARG A 493 -24.57 -2.12 13.42
CA ARG A 493 -24.16 -0.74 13.71
C ARG A 493 -24.69 0.21 12.66
N LEU A 494 -25.34 1.28 13.10
CA LEU A 494 -25.73 2.38 12.22
C LEU A 494 -24.61 3.44 12.23
N THR A 495 -24.16 3.80 11.04
CA THR A 495 -23.13 4.83 10.82
C THR A 495 -23.71 5.91 9.94
N LYS A 496 -23.45 7.17 10.28
CA LYS A 496 -23.78 8.32 9.43
C LYS A 496 -22.51 8.76 8.71
N GLU A 497 -22.56 8.82 7.38
CA GLU A 497 -21.49 9.42 6.58
C GLU A 497 -21.90 10.87 6.29
N ASP A 498 -21.41 11.78 7.12
CA ASP A 498 -21.67 13.21 6.94
C ASP A 498 -20.98 13.67 5.65
N GLY A 499 -21.76 14.19 4.70
CA GLY A 499 -21.30 14.57 3.36
C GLY A 499 -22.35 14.31 2.28
N LEU A 500 -23.12 13.22 2.41
CA LEU A 500 -24.18 12.83 1.45
C LEU A 500 -25.59 12.83 2.06
N GLY A 501 -25.72 12.93 3.39
CA GLY A 501 -27.01 12.74 4.08
C GLY A 501 -27.50 11.29 4.06
N LYS A 502 -26.66 10.35 3.60
CA LYS A 502 -26.92 8.92 3.53
C LYS A 502 -26.56 8.25 4.85
N GLN A 503 -27.37 7.27 5.25
CA GLN A 503 -27.10 6.46 6.42
C GLN A 503 -26.64 5.08 5.96
N PHE A 504 -25.74 4.48 6.75
CA PHE A 504 -25.24 3.14 6.49
C PHE A 504 -25.56 2.21 7.66
N MET A 505 -25.88 0.97 7.34
CA MET A 505 -26.05 -0.12 8.28
C MET A 505 -24.95 -1.16 8.04
N VAL A 506 -24.14 -1.41 9.06
CA VAL A 506 -23.07 -2.40 9.04
C VAL A 506 -23.53 -3.62 9.84
N LEU A 507 -23.68 -4.74 9.16
CA LEU A 507 -23.95 -6.05 9.76
C LEU A 507 -22.62 -6.81 9.86
N THR A 508 -22.23 -7.17 11.08
CA THR A 508 -21.06 -8.00 11.34
C THR A 508 -21.51 -9.36 11.83
N PHE A 509 -21.30 -10.38 11.00
CA PHE A 509 -21.55 -11.77 11.31
C PHE A 509 -20.32 -12.36 12.00
N ALA A 510 -20.46 -12.68 13.28
CA ALA A 510 -19.42 -13.39 14.01
C ALA A 510 -19.37 -14.86 13.55
N GLY A 511 -18.17 -15.45 13.47
CA GLY A 511 -17.99 -16.86 13.17
C GLY A 511 -16.77 -17.15 12.30
N GLN A 512 -16.45 -18.44 12.14
CA GLN A 512 -15.27 -18.90 11.39
C GLN A 512 -15.54 -19.15 9.91
N GLU A 513 -16.76 -18.92 9.45
CA GLU A 513 -17.17 -19.13 8.06
C GLU A 513 -17.59 -17.82 7.41
N GLY A 514 -17.11 -17.59 6.18
CA GLY A 514 -17.65 -16.56 5.31
C GLY A 514 -19.12 -16.84 4.96
N ILE A 515 -19.79 -15.86 4.38
CA ILE A 515 -21.16 -16.02 3.85
C ILE A 515 -21.06 -16.19 2.34
N SER A 516 -21.76 -17.16 1.77
CA SER A 516 -21.80 -17.33 0.32
C SER A 516 -22.53 -16.18 -0.36
N PRO A 517 -22.20 -15.87 -1.64
CA PRO A 517 -22.95 -14.94 -2.48
C PRO A 517 -24.49 -15.10 -2.38
N GLU A 518 -25.00 -16.33 -2.40
CA GLU A 518 -26.43 -16.64 -2.31
C GLU A 518 -27.03 -16.29 -0.93
N SER A 519 -26.31 -16.63 0.14
CA SER A 519 -26.74 -16.35 1.52
C SER A 519 -26.80 -14.84 1.78
N GLN A 520 -25.94 -14.07 1.12
CA GLN A 520 -25.95 -12.62 1.19
C GLN A 520 -27.14 -11.99 0.45
N GLU A 521 -27.53 -12.55 -0.70
CA GLU A 521 -28.75 -12.14 -1.39
C GLU A 521 -29.98 -12.38 -0.51
N TYR A 522 -30.01 -13.51 0.20
CA TYR A 522 -31.05 -13.82 1.19
C TYR A 522 -31.09 -12.78 2.33
N VAL A 523 -29.94 -12.41 2.92
CA VAL A 523 -29.87 -11.35 3.95
C VAL A 523 -30.40 -10.01 3.41
N THR A 524 -30.07 -9.67 2.16
CA THR A 524 -30.51 -8.43 1.52
C THR A 524 -32.04 -8.41 1.33
N GLN A 525 -32.65 -9.55 1.00
CA GLN A 525 -34.11 -9.68 0.93
C GLN A 525 -34.78 -9.51 2.30
N ILE A 526 -34.21 -10.07 3.37
CA ILE A 526 -34.72 -9.92 4.75
C ILE A 526 -34.75 -8.45 5.17
N LEU A 527 -33.67 -7.71 4.86
CA LEU A 527 -33.52 -6.29 5.16
C LEU A 527 -34.54 -5.44 4.40
N ASN A 528 -34.68 -5.66 3.09
CA ASN A 528 -35.67 -4.95 2.27
C ASN A 528 -37.12 -5.30 2.67
N GLY A 529 -37.34 -6.47 3.28
CA GLY A 529 -38.62 -6.85 3.89
C GLY A 529 -38.79 -6.42 5.36
N TYR A 530 -37.96 -5.52 5.89
CA TYR A 530 -38.03 -5.09 7.29
C TYR A 530 -39.18 -4.11 7.56
N GLN A 531 -39.35 -3.08 6.73
CA GLN A 531 -40.42 -2.08 6.83
C GLN A 531 -40.81 -1.56 5.44
N ASP A 532 -42.08 -1.18 5.26
CA ASP A 532 -42.55 -0.58 4.00
C ASP A 532 -41.84 0.76 3.73
N GLY A 533 -41.25 0.90 2.54
CA GLY A 533 -40.48 2.09 2.15
C GLY A 533 -39.04 2.14 2.66
N PHE A 534 -38.58 1.10 3.37
CA PHE A 534 -37.18 0.91 3.73
C PHE A 534 -36.43 0.19 2.60
N THR A 535 -35.36 0.80 2.11
CA THR A 535 -34.49 0.20 1.09
C THR A 535 -33.08 0.08 1.65
N ALA A 536 -32.54 -1.14 1.63
CA ALA A 536 -31.16 -1.46 1.96
C ALA A 536 -30.45 -1.91 0.68
N THR A 537 -29.54 -1.08 0.17
CA THR A 537 -28.68 -1.39 -0.98
C THR A 537 -27.29 -1.76 -0.47
N LEU A 538 -26.80 -2.93 -0.87
CA LEU A 538 -25.47 -3.37 -0.47
C LEU A 538 -24.41 -2.44 -1.09
N SER A 539 -23.58 -1.85 -0.24
CA SER A 539 -22.54 -0.89 -0.64
C SER A 539 -21.14 -1.48 -0.58
N GLU A 540 -20.88 -2.34 0.42
CA GLU A 540 -19.59 -2.98 0.62
C GLU A 540 -19.75 -4.34 1.31
N THR A 541 -18.96 -5.31 0.88
CA THR A 541 -18.84 -6.63 1.51
C THR A 541 -17.40 -6.89 1.89
N TYR A 542 -17.20 -7.50 3.04
CA TYR A 542 -15.92 -8.02 3.46
C TYR A 542 -16.12 -9.38 4.11
N ALA A 543 -15.88 -10.46 3.37
CA ALA A 543 -15.91 -11.83 3.86
C ALA A 543 -14.47 -12.35 3.94
N VAL A 544 -14.03 -12.74 5.14
CA VAL A 544 -12.69 -13.30 5.36
C VAL A 544 -12.76 -14.49 6.31
N GLN A 545 -12.17 -15.60 5.89
CA GLN A 545 -11.97 -16.78 6.71
C GLN A 545 -10.86 -16.53 7.75
N PRO A 546 -10.96 -17.13 8.96
CA PRO A 546 -9.97 -16.98 10.01
C PRO A 546 -8.53 -17.30 9.58
N TYR A 547 -8.34 -18.27 8.68
CA TYR A 547 -7.00 -18.65 8.23
C TYR A 547 -6.28 -17.53 7.46
N MET A 548 -7.01 -16.82 6.58
CA MET A 548 -6.45 -15.68 5.84
C MET A 548 -6.10 -14.52 6.77
N GLY A 549 -6.93 -14.29 7.79
CA GLY A 549 -6.65 -13.31 8.83
C GLY A 549 -5.42 -13.63 9.67
N GLN A 550 -5.26 -14.89 10.08
CA GLN A 550 -4.06 -15.34 10.80
C GLN A 550 -2.79 -15.20 9.97
N LYS A 551 -2.82 -15.56 8.67
CA LYS A 551 -1.68 -15.38 7.76
C LYS A 551 -1.27 -13.91 7.66
N THR A 552 -2.25 -13.02 7.50
CA THR A 552 -2.01 -11.57 7.40
C THR A 552 -1.42 -11.00 8.69
N LEU A 553 -1.98 -11.38 9.84
CA LEU A 553 -1.45 -10.98 11.14
C LEU A 553 -0.02 -11.49 11.37
N HIS A 554 0.26 -12.74 11.01
CA HIS A 554 1.59 -13.33 11.12
C HIS A 554 2.62 -12.59 10.26
N ASN A 555 2.30 -12.31 8.99
CA ASN A 555 3.16 -11.57 8.07
C ASN A 555 3.43 -10.14 8.58
N ALA A 556 2.41 -9.49 9.13
CA ALA A 556 2.55 -8.18 9.75
C ALA A 556 3.53 -8.18 10.93
N VAL A 557 3.42 -9.17 11.82
CA VAL A 557 4.34 -9.31 12.96
C VAL A 557 5.78 -9.54 12.49
N ILE A 558 5.98 -10.41 11.51
CA ILE A 558 7.32 -10.63 10.92
C ILE A 558 7.87 -9.34 10.33
N ALA A 559 7.07 -8.60 9.55
CA ALA A 559 7.48 -7.34 8.94
C ALA A 559 7.94 -6.32 9.98
N MET A 560 7.19 -6.17 11.08
CA MET A 560 7.54 -5.25 12.18
C MET A 560 8.85 -5.65 12.88
N VAL A 561 9.03 -6.93 13.19
CA VAL A 561 10.26 -7.43 13.84
C VAL A 561 11.45 -7.27 12.90
N LEU A 562 11.30 -7.64 11.63
CA LEU A 562 12.35 -7.50 10.62
C LEU A 562 12.75 -6.03 10.43
N ALA A 563 11.79 -5.11 10.34
CA ALA A 563 12.06 -3.68 10.23
C ALA A 563 12.82 -3.16 11.46
N ALA A 564 12.37 -3.51 12.67
CA ALA A 564 13.05 -3.12 13.91
C ALA A 564 14.50 -3.64 13.97
N VAL A 565 14.74 -4.90 13.59
CA VAL A 565 16.08 -5.49 13.54
C VAL A 565 16.97 -4.78 12.52
N LEU A 566 16.51 -4.61 11.27
CA LEU A 566 17.29 -3.97 10.21
C LEU A 566 17.66 -2.53 10.55
N ILE A 567 16.72 -1.76 11.13
CA ILE A 567 16.97 -0.39 11.57
C ILE A 567 17.96 -0.37 12.73
N THR A 568 17.84 -1.29 13.69
CA THR A 568 18.80 -1.40 14.81
C THR A 568 20.21 -1.68 14.31
N VAL A 569 20.35 -2.64 13.39
CA VAL A 569 21.64 -2.99 12.77
C VAL A 569 22.20 -1.79 12.02
N TYR A 570 21.38 -1.09 11.25
CA TYR A 570 21.79 0.11 10.53
C TYR A 570 22.31 1.20 11.48
N VAL A 571 21.55 1.55 12.53
CA VAL A 571 21.92 2.57 13.52
C VAL A 571 23.19 2.15 14.26
N TRP A 572 23.32 0.87 14.62
CA TRP A 572 24.50 0.34 15.30
C TRP A 572 25.77 0.51 14.44
N ILE A 573 25.73 0.10 13.17
CA ILE A 573 26.87 0.23 12.24
C ILE A 573 27.20 1.70 12.04
N ARG A 574 26.18 2.52 11.76
CA ARG A 574 26.31 3.94 11.42
C ARG A 574 26.90 4.77 12.56
N PHE A 575 26.47 4.51 13.80
CA PHE A 575 26.86 5.26 15.00
C PHE A 575 27.83 4.50 15.91
N SER A 576 28.60 3.55 15.35
CA SER A 576 29.65 2.79 16.07
C SER A 576 30.58 3.68 16.92
N ILE A 577 30.93 4.87 16.42
CA ILE A 577 31.75 5.89 17.12
C ILE A 577 31.06 6.46 18.38
N LEU A 578 29.73 6.51 18.42
CA LEU A 578 28.93 7.00 19.55
C LEU A 578 28.66 5.91 20.59
N SER A 579 29.53 4.90 20.68
CA SER A 579 29.26 3.64 21.42
C SER A 579 28.02 2.96 20.86
N GLY A 580 28.11 2.52 19.60
CA GLY A 580 26.97 2.16 18.75
C GLY A 580 25.92 1.24 19.39
N LEU A 581 26.29 0.37 20.34
CA LEU A 581 25.32 -0.43 21.10
C LEU A 581 24.38 0.42 21.95
N SER A 582 24.89 1.40 22.72
CA SER A 582 24.04 2.25 23.57
C SER A 582 23.16 3.19 22.74
N ALA A 583 23.65 3.65 21.60
CA ALA A 583 22.87 4.45 20.64
C ALA A 583 21.75 3.60 19.99
N GLY A 584 22.08 2.40 19.51
CA GLY A 584 21.08 1.47 18.95
C GLY A 584 19.99 1.11 19.96
N VAL A 585 20.36 0.68 21.17
CA VAL A 585 19.39 0.31 22.21
C VAL A 585 18.50 1.48 22.62
N SER A 586 19.08 2.68 22.79
CA SER A 586 18.29 3.88 23.16
C SER A 586 17.29 4.27 22.06
N ALA A 587 17.69 4.14 20.80
CA ALA A 587 16.81 4.35 19.65
C ALA A 587 15.69 3.30 19.60
N VAL A 588 15.98 2.03 19.83
CA VAL A 588 14.98 0.95 19.88
C VAL A 588 13.97 1.18 20.99
N ILE A 589 14.40 1.61 22.17
CA ILE A 589 13.47 1.92 23.27
C ILE A 589 12.51 3.05 22.88
N ALA A 590 13.01 4.09 22.20
CA ALA A 590 12.15 5.16 21.68
C ALA A 590 11.17 4.64 20.60
N LEU A 591 11.62 3.76 19.70
CA LEU A 591 10.75 3.12 18.70
C LEU A 591 9.65 2.29 19.36
N ILE A 592 9.98 1.45 20.35
CA ILE A 592 9.00 0.66 21.09
C ILE A 592 7.97 1.59 21.76
N HIS A 593 8.44 2.68 22.38
CA HIS A 593 7.56 3.70 22.94
C HIS A 593 6.58 4.25 21.89
N ASP A 594 7.06 4.61 20.70
CA ASP A 594 6.20 5.20 19.66
C ASP A 594 5.18 4.20 19.12
N VAL A 595 5.57 2.94 18.95
CA VAL A 595 4.64 1.85 18.57
C VAL A 595 3.57 1.65 19.64
N LEU A 596 3.94 1.73 20.93
CA LEU A 596 2.97 1.67 22.02
C LEU A 596 2.02 2.88 22.00
N ILE A 597 2.50 4.08 21.68
CA ILE A 597 1.63 5.26 21.57
C ILE A 597 0.66 5.13 20.39
N VAL A 598 1.10 4.57 19.26
CA VAL A 598 0.21 4.23 18.14
C VAL A 598 -0.87 3.25 18.63
N LEU A 599 -0.48 2.17 19.31
CA LEU A 599 -1.44 1.22 19.89
C LEU A 599 -2.41 1.90 20.86
N CYS A 600 -1.93 2.83 21.70
CA CYS A 600 -2.78 3.61 22.59
C CYS A 600 -3.83 4.41 21.81
N ALA A 601 -3.49 4.99 20.66
CA ALA A 601 -4.44 5.70 19.81
C ALA A 601 -5.55 4.75 19.32
N PHE A 602 -5.20 3.56 18.81
CA PHE A 602 -6.20 2.55 18.41
C PHE A 602 -7.16 2.22 19.56
N LEU A 603 -6.62 1.99 20.76
CA LEU A 603 -7.41 1.61 21.94
C LEU A 603 -8.30 2.76 22.45
N ILE A 604 -7.78 3.98 22.51
CA ILE A 604 -8.51 5.16 23.01
C ILE A 604 -9.69 5.51 22.09
N PHE A 605 -9.48 5.45 20.78
CA PHE A 605 -10.50 5.79 19.79
C PHE A 605 -11.35 4.59 19.37
N ALA A 606 -11.17 3.43 19.99
CA ALA A 606 -11.90 2.19 19.68
C ALA A 606 -11.83 1.82 18.19
N ILE A 607 -10.67 2.05 17.57
CA ILE A 607 -10.40 1.70 16.19
C ILE A 607 -10.02 0.20 16.14
N PRO A 608 -10.66 -0.60 15.29
CA PRO A 608 -10.29 -2.01 15.09
C PRO A 608 -8.83 -2.14 14.64
N LEU A 609 -8.10 -3.10 15.19
CA LEU A 609 -6.78 -3.44 14.66
C LEU A 609 -6.97 -4.14 13.31
N ASN A 610 -6.49 -3.52 12.23
CA ASN A 610 -6.57 -3.95 10.83
C ASN A 610 -5.21 -3.83 10.11
N ASP A 611 -5.16 -4.05 8.80
CA ASP A 611 -4.00 -3.78 7.95
C ASP A 611 -3.43 -2.35 8.13
N ALA A 612 -4.29 -1.34 8.35
CA ALA A 612 -3.86 0.02 8.62
C ALA A 612 -2.99 0.12 9.89
N PHE A 613 -3.25 -0.65 10.95
CA PHE A 613 -2.38 -0.70 12.13
C PHE A 613 -0.94 -1.06 11.76
N VAL A 614 -0.77 -2.09 10.92
CA VAL A 614 0.53 -2.59 10.48
C VAL A 614 1.25 -1.54 9.65
N ALA A 615 0.54 -0.93 8.70
CA ALA A 615 1.07 0.14 7.86
C ALA A 615 1.51 1.36 8.68
N VAL A 616 0.70 1.78 9.66
CA VAL A 616 1.03 2.90 10.55
C VAL A 616 2.24 2.57 11.41
N VAL A 617 2.29 1.40 12.06
CA VAL A 617 3.42 1.00 12.91
C VAL A 617 4.72 0.98 12.10
N LEU A 618 4.72 0.35 10.93
CA LEU A 618 5.90 0.31 10.07
C LEU A 618 6.32 1.71 9.63
N THR A 619 5.37 2.54 9.19
CA THR A 619 5.64 3.94 8.81
C THR A 619 6.26 4.75 9.94
N ILE A 620 5.75 4.60 11.17
CA ILE A 620 6.27 5.29 12.36
C ILE A 620 7.66 4.79 12.73
N ILE A 621 7.94 3.50 12.58
CA ILE A 621 9.29 2.95 12.79
C ILE A 621 10.29 3.64 11.85
N GLY A 622 9.95 3.81 10.57
CA GLY A 622 10.80 4.48 9.58
C GLY A 622 10.92 6.00 9.81
N TYR A 623 9.82 6.65 10.20
CA TYR A 623 9.78 8.09 10.41
C TYR A 623 10.46 8.50 11.73
N SER A 624 10.15 7.86 12.85
CA SER A 624 10.65 8.24 14.18
C SER A 624 12.18 8.13 14.25
N ILE A 625 12.76 7.11 13.59
CA ILE A 625 14.22 6.95 13.60
C ILE A 625 14.94 8.10 12.87
N ASN A 626 14.30 8.77 11.90
CA ASN A 626 14.91 9.87 11.16
C ASN A 626 15.36 11.00 12.10
N ASP A 627 14.49 11.44 13.02
CA ASP A 627 14.82 12.49 13.97
C ASP A 627 15.89 12.05 14.99
N THR A 628 15.83 10.80 15.44
CA THR A 628 16.86 10.22 16.32
C THR A 628 18.24 10.22 15.66
N ILE A 629 18.33 9.81 14.39
CA ILE A 629 19.58 9.78 13.60
C ILE A 629 20.21 11.17 13.56
N VAL A 630 19.43 12.21 13.35
CA VAL A 630 20.03 13.55 13.20
C VAL A 630 20.39 14.18 14.53
N ILE A 631 19.65 13.89 15.61
CA ILE A 631 20.09 14.27 16.95
C ILE A 631 21.42 13.58 17.27
N TYR A 632 21.54 12.28 16.95
CA TYR A 632 22.78 11.53 17.17
C TYR A 632 23.94 12.01 16.29
N ASP A 633 23.68 12.38 15.04
CA ASP A 633 24.70 12.97 14.17
C ASP A 633 25.20 14.30 14.75
N ARG A 634 24.30 15.11 15.32
CA ARG A 634 24.70 16.36 15.98
C ARG A 634 25.50 16.13 17.26
N ILE A 635 25.11 15.14 18.08
CA ILE A 635 25.87 14.73 19.27
C ILE A 635 27.27 14.27 18.84
N ARG A 636 27.38 13.44 17.80
CA ARG A 636 28.65 12.98 17.24
C ARG A 636 29.51 14.14 16.72
N GLU A 637 28.93 15.09 15.98
CA GLU A 637 29.61 16.29 15.47
C GLU A 637 30.20 17.11 16.64
N ASN A 638 29.39 17.42 17.65
CA ASN A 638 29.84 18.21 18.81
C ASN A 638 30.85 17.48 19.69
N MET A 639 30.76 16.15 19.77
CA MET A 639 31.75 15.32 20.47
C MET A 639 33.11 15.37 19.77
N ASN A 640 33.15 15.23 18.44
CA ASN A 640 34.39 15.30 17.65
C ASN A 640 35.03 16.70 17.70
N LEU A 641 34.21 17.75 17.74
CA LEU A 641 34.69 19.13 17.84
C LEU A 641 35.15 19.51 19.25
N HIS A 642 35.06 18.61 20.24
CA HIS A 642 35.44 18.84 21.64
C HIS A 642 34.80 20.10 22.26
N LYS A 643 33.57 20.43 21.83
CA LYS A 643 32.92 21.68 22.22
C LYS A 643 32.36 21.69 23.64
N CYS A 644 32.10 20.52 24.23
CA CYS A 644 31.37 20.38 25.49
C CYS A 644 32.21 19.62 26.53
N LYS A 645 32.12 20.03 27.80
CA LYS A 645 32.93 19.44 28.88
C LYS A 645 32.31 18.17 29.46
N ASN A 646 30.97 18.12 29.49
CA ASN A 646 30.20 17.03 30.07
C ASN A 646 29.17 16.46 29.07
N ILE A 647 28.76 15.20 29.28
CA ILE A 647 27.78 14.50 28.42
C ILE A 647 26.42 15.21 28.44
N ASP A 648 26.00 15.72 29.60
CA ASP A 648 24.70 16.41 29.73
C ASP A 648 24.68 17.71 28.91
N GLU A 649 25.76 18.49 28.99
CA GLU A 649 25.93 19.72 28.19
C GLU A 649 26.02 19.41 26.69
N LEU A 650 26.67 18.29 26.33
CA LEU A 650 26.75 17.82 24.96
C LEU A 650 25.37 17.50 24.38
N VAL A 651 24.51 16.82 25.15
CA VAL A 651 23.14 16.50 24.73
C VAL A 651 22.29 17.77 24.68
N ASP A 652 22.29 18.60 25.72
CA ASP A 652 21.51 19.84 25.75
C ASP A 652 21.86 20.76 24.58
N THR A 653 23.15 20.91 24.27
CA THR A 653 23.63 21.71 23.14
C THR A 653 23.22 21.11 21.80
N SER A 654 23.44 19.81 21.62
CA SER A 654 23.16 19.12 20.36
C SER A 654 21.67 19.08 20.04
N VAL A 655 20.83 18.76 21.03
CA VAL A 655 19.38 18.73 20.86
C VAL A 655 18.85 20.14 20.60
N SER A 656 19.32 21.16 21.33
CA SER A 656 18.90 22.55 21.08
C SER A 656 19.24 23.02 19.67
N GLN A 657 20.37 22.57 19.12
CA GLN A 657 20.78 22.91 17.76
C GLN A 657 19.91 22.25 16.68
N SER A 658 19.52 20.99 16.92
CA SER A 658 18.67 20.24 16.01
C SER A 658 17.17 20.47 16.22
N LEU A 659 16.76 21.10 17.33
CA LEU A 659 15.35 21.23 17.74
C LEU A 659 14.48 21.91 16.67
N GLY A 660 14.91 23.06 16.17
CA GLY A 660 14.15 23.80 15.14
C GLY A 660 13.92 22.95 13.89
N ARG A 661 14.95 22.20 13.47
CA ARG A 661 14.89 21.32 12.31
C ARG A 661 13.88 20.19 12.54
N SER A 662 14.01 19.43 13.63
CA SER A 662 13.11 18.31 13.96
C SER A 662 11.65 18.74 14.15
N LEU A 663 11.43 19.88 14.82
CA LEU A 663 10.08 20.44 14.97
C LEU A 663 9.48 20.87 13.64
N HIS A 664 10.25 21.51 12.76
CA HIS A 664 9.73 21.97 11.47
C HIS A 664 9.44 20.81 10.52
N THR A 665 10.29 19.79 10.46
CA THR A 665 10.06 18.56 9.68
C THR A 665 8.83 17.80 10.19
N SER A 666 8.71 17.67 11.51
CA SER A 666 7.54 17.01 12.12
C SER A 666 6.26 17.80 11.90
N LEU A 667 6.33 19.13 11.98
CA LEU A 667 5.18 19.97 11.73
C LEU A 667 4.68 19.87 10.28
N THR A 668 5.54 19.85 9.27
CA THR A 668 5.08 19.72 7.87
C THR A 668 4.43 18.39 7.60
N THR A 669 4.97 17.31 8.16
CA THR A 669 4.40 15.97 8.03
C THR A 669 3.07 15.86 8.79
N CYS A 670 3.01 16.39 10.02
CA CYS A 670 1.77 16.44 10.80
C CYS A 670 0.70 17.32 10.13
N ILE A 671 1.04 18.40 9.43
CA ILE A 671 0.07 19.22 8.68
C ILE A 671 -0.59 18.38 7.59
N SER A 672 0.18 17.62 6.79
CA SER A 672 -0.38 16.72 5.77
C SER A 672 -1.35 15.70 6.36
N VAL A 673 -0.92 15.00 7.43
CA VAL A 673 -1.73 13.95 8.04
C VAL A 673 -2.93 14.53 8.78
N LEU A 674 -2.80 15.69 9.42
CA LEU A 674 -3.92 16.38 10.07
C LEU A 674 -5.01 16.75 9.06
N ILE A 675 -4.65 17.21 7.87
CA ILE A 675 -5.61 17.49 6.79
C ILE A 675 -6.35 16.21 6.39
N LEU A 676 -5.64 15.08 6.28
CA LEU A 676 -6.25 13.77 6.04
C LEU A 676 -7.20 13.35 7.16
N VAL A 677 -6.82 13.54 8.43
CA VAL A 677 -7.68 13.23 9.57
C VAL A 677 -8.96 14.07 9.52
N ILE A 678 -8.83 15.38 9.28
CA ILE A 678 -9.99 16.29 9.22
C ILE A 678 -10.90 15.91 8.05
N ALA A 679 -10.33 15.66 6.86
CA ALA A 679 -11.11 15.28 5.70
C ALA A 679 -11.80 13.92 5.88
N SER A 680 -11.05 12.88 6.27
CA SER A 680 -11.63 11.54 6.47
C SER A 680 -12.68 11.51 7.58
N TRP A 681 -12.50 12.27 8.66
CA TRP A 681 -13.50 12.42 9.70
C TRP A 681 -14.74 13.16 9.21
N HIS A 682 -14.55 14.29 8.51
CA HIS A 682 -15.66 15.12 8.06
C HIS A 682 -16.51 14.45 6.98
N PHE A 683 -15.86 13.71 6.08
CA PHE A 683 -16.51 13.01 4.97
C PHE A 683 -16.79 11.53 5.26
N GLY A 684 -16.51 11.06 6.48
CA GLY A 684 -16.82 9.70 6.92
C GLY A 684 -16.05 8.55 6.22
N ILE A 685 -14.89 8.84 5.61
CA ILE A 685 -14.04 7.84 4.97
C ILE A 685 -13.29 7.03 6.04
N GLN A 686 -13.95 6.01 6.58
CA GLN A 686 -13.48 5.25 7.75
C GLN A 686 -12.08 4.65 7.54
N SER A 687 -11.79 4.01 6.40
CA SER A 687 -10.49 3.40 6.12
C SER A 687 -9.31 4.39 6.21
N ILE A 688 -9.52 5.64 5.78
CA ILE A 688 -8.50 6.69 5.86
C ILE A 688 -8.43 7.30 7.25
N PHE A 689 -9.55 7.40 7.97
CA PHE A 689 -9.55 7.89 9.35
C PHE A 689 -8.80 6.94 10.29
N GLU A 690 -9.08 5.64 10.17
CA GLU A 690 -8.43 4.57 10.94
C GLU A 690 -6.92 4.48 10.69
N PHE A 691 -6.49 4.84 9.47
CA PHE A 691 -5.08 4.97 9.13
C PHE A 691 -4.45 6.28 9.64
N SER A 692 -5.07 7.42 9.34
CA SER A 692 -4.43 8.75 9.49
C SER A 692 -4.42 9.24 10.94
N LEU A 693 -5.42 8.93 11.76
CA LEU A 693 -5.47 9.40 13.15
C LEU A 693 -4.36 8.77 14.00
N PRO A 694 -4.18 7.43 14.05
CA PRO A 694 -3.09 6.83 14.80
C PRO A 694 -1.71 7.23 14.25
N LEU A 695 -1.60 7.42 12.93
CA LEU A 695 -0.38 7.94 12.30
C LEU A 695 -0.03 9.34 12.84
N LEU A 696 -1.00 10.24 13.00
CA LEU A 696 -0.77 11.57 13.57
C LEU A 696 -0.20 11.50 14.99
N PHE A 697 -0.77 10.64 15.85
CA PHE A 697 -0.25 10.41 17.20
C PHE A 697 1.18 9.84 17.17
N GLY A 698 1.44 8.89 16.28
CA GLY A 698 2.75 8.31 16.09
C GLY A 698 3.80 9.34 15.63
N LEU A 699 3.46 10.24 14.70
CA LEU A 699 4.36 11.29 14.22
C LEU A 699 4.72 12.29 15.33
N VAL A 700 3.72 12.70 16.12
CA VAL A 700 3.93 13.58 17.29
C VAL A 700 4.77 12.87 18.34
N SER A 701 4.48 11.59 18.61
CA SER A 701 5.27 10.77 19.54
C SER A 701 6.71 10.61 19.07
N GLY A 702 6.95 10.32 17.79
CA GLY A 702 8.29 10.10 17.25
C GLY A 702 9.20 11.32 17.36
N CYS A 703 8.63 12.52 17.13
CA CYS A 703 9.34 13.78 17.37
C CYS A 703 9.68 13.93 18.86
N PHE A 704 8.70 13.70 19.74
CA PHE A 704 8.88 13.79 21.19
C PHE A 704 9.89 12.77 21.73
N SER A 705 9.78 11.51 21.33
CA SER A 705 10.62 10.40 21.79
C SER A 705 12.06 10.59 21.33
N SER A 706 12.29 11.01 20.09
CA SER A 706 13.64 11.30 19.58
C SER A 706 14.32 12.41 20.39
N ILE A 707 13.60 13.49 20.68
CA ILE A 707 14.13 14.66 21.40
C ILE A 707 14.31 14.38 22.88
N CYS A 708 13.31 13.81 23.53
CA CYS A 708 13.18 13.78 24.99
C CYS A 708 13.44 12.40 25.63
N VAL A 709 13.35 11.31 24.86
CA VAL A 709 13.52 9.93 25.35
C VAL A 709 14.85 9.35 24.86
N ALA A 710 15.05 9.22 23.54
CA ALA A 710 16.23 8.59 22.95
C ALA A 710 17.55 9.30 23.33
N SER A 711 17.55 10.63 23.30
CA SER A 711 18.73 11.45 23.64
C SER A 711 19.09 11.36 25.13
N VAL A 712 18.07 11.35 26.00
CA VAL A 712 18.20 11.32 27.46
C VAL A 712 18.63 9.93 27.94
N ILE A 713 18.01 8.87 27.42
CA ILE A 713 18.38 7.48 27.77
C ILE A 713 19.83 7.22 27.38
N TRP A 714 20.24 7.63 26.17
CA TRP A 714 21.62 7.47 25.73
C TRP A 714 22.61 8.20 26.67
N ALA A 715 22.31 9.44 27.05
CA ALA A 715 23.13 10.22 27.96
C ALA A 715 23.23 9.59 29.36
N MET A 716 22.10 9.09 29.90
CA MET A 716 22.06 8.40 31.18
C MET A 716 22.91 7.13 31.16
N TRP A 717 22.79 6.32 30.11
CA TRP A 717 23.62 5.12 29.91
C TRP A 717 25.11 5.47 29.92
N LYS A 718 25.50 6.50 29.16
CA LYS A 718 26.89 6.93 29.06
C LYS A 718 27.46 7.46 30.39
N ASN A 719 26.66 8.21 31.14
CA ASN A 719 27.05 8.69 32.46
C ASN A 719 27.22 7.54 33.47
N ALA A 720 26.34 6.52 33.42
CA ALA A 720 26.45 5.33 34.28
C ALA A 720 27.75 4.56 34.00
N HIS A 721 28.06 4.29 32.74
CA HIS A 721 29.32 3.62 32.35
C HIS A 721 30.57 4.42 32.77
N LYS A 722 30.55 5.75 32.63
CA LYS A 722 31.67 6.62 33.08
C LYS A 722 31.83 6.63 34.60
N ALA A 723 30.74 6.46 35.35
CA ALA A 723 30.80 6.35 36.80
C ALA A 723 31.37 5.00 37.25
N GLU A 724 31.01 3.90 36.57
CA GLU A 724 31.57 2.57 36.83
C GLU A 724 33.06 2.48 36.48
N SER A 725 33.47 3.05 35.35
CA SER A 725 34.89 3.07 34.94
C SER A 725 35.78 3.95 35.81
N LYS A 726 35.21 4.83 36.64
CA LYS A 726 35.94 5.62 37.65
C LYS A 726 36.01 4.92 39.00
N LYS A 727 35.17 3.90 39.24
CA LYS A 727 35.14 3.09 40.46
C LYS A 727 36.03 1.85 40.36
N ARG A 728 36.28 1.37 39.13
CA ARG A 728 37.36 0.44 38.80
C ARG A 728 38.64 1.22 38.56
#